data_AF-A0A972A282-F1
#
_entry.id   AF-A0A972A282-F1
#
_cell.length_a   1.000
_cell.length_b   1.000
_cell.length_c   1.000
_cell.angle_alpha   90.00
_cell.angle_beta   90.00
_cell.angle_gamma   90.00
#
_symmetry.space_group_name_H-M   'P 1'
#
loop_
_entity.id
_entity.type
_entity.pdbx_description
1 polymer ?
#
loop_
_entity_poly.entity_id
_entity_poly.type
_entity_poly.pdbx_seq_one_letter_code
_entity_poly.pdbx_strand_id
1 'polypeptide(L)'
;MESKQLGNQLLQSFPQNQVFTDELSRLVKGTDAGLYRLIPKAVVRVNTEDEVIRLLEFCRKKNLPVTFKAAGTSLSGQTISDSILMETGNGFEFSTISNEGCTATFGCALTGAAANRILMRYKRKLGPKPASINAAKIGGIIANNASGSSYGIRYNSYNTIRAMRIIFADGSLLDTADKESCDAFITTHPQLIAEIEQLHKEAVSNEAIREKIAAKFQLKNTCGYGINSLIDFSNPIHIIQHLMIGSEGTLGFVSEATFETVHDAPLKATAMVYFSNLRDVSNTIIPLRSCRVSAAELMDRNALRAVEDQEGMPEELKSLPEGAAALLIDTSADDEETLLAQMAEIEEKLAHIETLAPIKFTTDKQRYNLYWNVRNGLFTSAAATRPPRTASIIEDIAFRAESLGDALTDVRELLLRTGYGNAVMWGHLLDGNVHFTVFPDINAPEEVEKYAAFMHELCELVAVKHGGSLKAEHGTGRNMAPFVEKEWGREIYELMKRIKKIFDPEKILNPGVLINDDPDIFIKNLKRIPEANPIIDKCIECGFCEVSCPSKNLTFTPRQRIVAYRHLAEQTISGNKRGSIAARMKEISYPMEETCATDGLCGIACPVGIDTGKLVKELRWQQNGKLANKVADIIANNMAGTTALLRKLLPIPHYIGKTVGYPAMESVAKGLYKLGNRAFPLWTRHTPSASKKIKHDIFPAENPDAPMVVYFPTCITRTMGGPSFNYNESEDIPGKMLSILRKAGYTVIIPERKEHLCCGMAFNSKGFRKQAKKKENELNEALLKASRNGELSIVCDMSPCLLHMRETLDKRLKLYDQVEFIHDFLLDRLQFTPQPVVVAIHTTCSSTKMHLEEKLHRVASQCAEKVIVPENVGCCGWAGDRGFFYPELNNSALAPLKEGIRDATEGYSNSRTCEIGLSINSGIAYKSIVYLVDKASARLQEG
;
A
#
# COMPACT_ATOMS: atom_id res chain seq x y z
N MET A 1 -10.83 20.52 -27.68
CA MET A 1 -9.69 19.81 -28.33
C MET A 1 -9.82 18.32 -28.06
N GLU A 2 -9.70 17.49 -29.10
CA GLU A 2 -9.76 16.02 -28.98
C GLU A 2 -8.49 15.45 -28.32
N SER A 3 -8.61 14.30 -27.65
CA SER A 3 -7.49 13.67 -26.90
C SER A 3 -6.26 13.41 -27.77
N LYS A 4 -6.43 12.99 -29.03
CA LYS A 4 -5.30 12.70 -29.93
C LYS A 4 -4.52 13.96 -30.32
N GLN A 5 -5.23 15.04 -30.61
CA GLN A 5 -4.61 16.34 -30.92
C GLN A 5 -3.91 16.92 -29.69
N LEU A 6 -4.52 16.80 -28.51
CA LEU A 6 -3.92 17.20 -27.25
C LEU A 6 -2.63 16.41 -26.96
N GLY A 7 -2.66 15.08 -27.14
CA GLY A 7 -1.49 14.21 -26.96
C GLY A 7 -0.31 14.63 -27.84
N ASN A 8 -0.55 14.86 -29.13
CA ASN A 8 0.52 15.29 -30.04
C ASN A 8 1.17 16.63 -29.63
N GLN A 9 0.41 17.55 -29.03
CA GLN A 9 0.97 18.81 -28.53
C GLN A 9 1.76 18.60 -27.24
N LEU A 10 1.25 17.80 -26.30
CA LEU A 10 1.97 17.48 -25.06
C LEU A 10 3.30 16.77 -25.34
N LEU A 11 3.34 15.88 -26.34
CA LEU A 11 4.56 15.18 -26.76
C LEU A 11 5.65 16.10 -27.34
N GLN A 12 5.34 17.37 -27.65
CA GLN A 12 6.35 18.36 -28.04
C GLN A 12 7.13 18.89 -26.82
N SER A 13 6.58 18.74 -25.61
CA SER A 13 7.13 19.31 -24.37
C SER A 13 7.43 18.25 -23.29
N PHE A 14 6.88 17.04 -23.45
CA PHE A 14 7.03 15.94 -22.50
C PHE A 14 7.43 14.64 -23.20
N PRO A 15 8.30 13.82 -22.59
CA PRO A 15 8.61 12.47 -23.07
C PRO A 15 7.39 11.57 -23.26
N GLN A 16 7.48 10.65 -24.23
CA GLN A 16 6.41 9.69 -24.55
C GLN A 16 5.96 8.84 -23.36
N ASN A 17 6.86 8.48 -22.45
CA ASN A 17 6.56 7.68 -21.25
C ASN A 17 5.90 8.49 -20.12
N GLN A 18 5.74 9.81 -20.29
CA GLN A 18 5.04 10.69 -19.37
C GLN A 18 3.64 11.07 -19.84
N VAL A 19 3.30 10.91 -21.14
CA VAL A 19 2.01 11.34 -21.71
C VAL A 19 1.14 10.14 -22.06
N PHE A 20 -0.05 10.07 -21.47
CA PHE A 20 -1.02 8.99 -21.68
C PHE A 20 -2.33 9.54 -22.25
N THR A 21 -2.66 9.15 -23.48
CA THR A 21 -3.88 9.62 -24.17
C THR A 21 -4.77 8.50 -24.73
N ASP A 22 -4.34 7.24 -24.65
CA ASP A 22 -5.19 6.11 -25.02
C ASP A 22 -6.35 5.93 -24.03
N GLU A 23 -7.46 5.35 -24.51
CA GLU A 23 -8.72 5.22 -23.75
C GLU A 23 -8.52 4.54 -22.39
N LEU A 24 -7.79 3.41 -22.36
CA LEU A 24 -7.62 2.62 -21.15
C LEU A 24 -6.66 3.30 -20.16
N SER A 25 -5.52 3.83 -20.61
CA SER A 25 -4.62 4.54 -19.71
C SER A 25 -5.29 5.75 -19.08
N ARG A 26 -6.06 6.54 -19.85
CA ARG A 26 -6.83 7.68 -19.33
C ARG A 26 -7.82 7.24 -18.26
N LEU A 27 -8.55 6.15 -18.49
CA LEU A 27 -9.51 5.61 -17.54
C LEU A 27 -8.85 5.11 -16.25
N VAL A 28 -7.87 4.21 -16.37
CA VAL A 28 -7.30 3.53 -15.20
C VAL A 28 -6.45 4.47 -14.35
N LYS A 29 -5.73 5.41 -14.97
CA LYS A 29 -4.99 6.46 -14.26
C LYS A 29 -5.90 7.58 -13.77
N GLY A 30 -7.04 7.81 -14.44
CA GLY A 30 -8.06 8.77 -14.03
C GLY A 30 -8.87 8.37 -12.80
N THR A 31 -8.80 7.11 -12.36
CA THR A 31 -9.63 6.59 -11.25
C THR A 31 -8.99 6.81 -9.87
N ASP A 32 -9.75 7.33 -8.91
CA ASP A 32 -9.36 7.44 -7.50
C ASP A 32 -10.18 6.50 -6.59
N ALA A 33 -10.13 6.70 -5.27
CA ALA A 33 -10.84 5.87 -4.30
C ALA A 33 -12.32 6.28 -4.11
N GLY A 34 -12.73 7.45 -4.59
CA GLY A 34 -14.06 8.00 -4.37
C GLY A 34 -15.14 7.34 -5.24
N LEU A 35 -16.39 7.76 -5.07
CA LEU A 35 -17.54 7.24 -5.81
C LEU A 35 -17.75 7.86 -7.21
N TYR A 36 -16.87 8.77 -7.63
CA TYR A 36 -17.01 9.52 -8.87
C TYR A 36 -16.11 8.99 -9.99
N ARG A 37 -16.45 9.27 -11.24
CA ARG A 37 -15.64 8.97 -12.41
C ARG A 37 -15.73 10.06 -13.46
N LEU A 38 -14.62 10.75 -13.67
CA LEU A 38 -14.36 11.61 -14.82
C LEU A 38 -13.15 11.03 -15.57
N ILE A 39 -13.25 10.92 -16.90
CA ILE A 39 -12.18 10.36 -17.72
C ILE A 39 -11.38 11.52 -18.34
N PRO A 40 -10.10 11.71 -17.97
CA PRO A 40 -9.33 12.84 -18.45
C PRO A 40 -9.10 12.73 -19.96
N LYS A 41 -8.90 13.84 -20.65
CA LYS A 41 -8.45 13.89 -22.05
C LYS A 41 -7.00 13.47 -22.21
N ALA A 42 -6.16 13.74 -21.21
CA ALA A 42 -4.77 13.30 -21.14
C ALA A 42 -4.32 13.16 -19.68
N VAL A 43 -3.42 12.22 -19.41
CA VAL A 43 -2.67 12.16 -18.15
C VAL A 43 -1.22 12.49 -18.44
N VAL A 44 -0.63 13.40 -17.67
CA VAL A 44 0.77 13.82 -17.80
C VAL A 44 1.48 13.54 -16.48
N ARG A 45 2.52 12.71 -16.50
CA ARG A 45 3.34 12.41 -15.33
C ARG A 45 4.53 13.34 -15.26
N VAL A 46 4.65 14.10 -14.18
CA VAL A 46 5.72 15.10 -13.97
C VAL A 46 6.67 14.67 -12.86
N ASN A 47 7.96 14.98 -12.99
CA ASN A 47 9.04 14.56 -12.08
C ASN A 47 9.85 15.73 -11.54
N THR A 48 9.64 16.95 -12.03
CA THR A 48 10.38 18.15 -11.61
C THR A 48 9.45 19.35 -11.54
N GLU A 49 9.85 20.37 -10.76
CA GLU A 49 9.14 21.65 -10.69
C GLU A 49 9.03 22.31 -12.08
N ASP A 50 10.09 22.26 -12.90
CA ASP A 50 10.06 22.80 -14.26
C ASP A 50 9.04 22.09 -15.17
N GLU A 51 8.86 20.77 -15.02
CA GLU A 51 7.82 20.03 -15.74
C GLU A 51 6.41 20.46 -15.31
N VAL A 52 6.21 20.80 -14.03
CA VAL A 52 4.95 21.35 -13.51
C VAL A 52 4.69 22.72 -14.13
N ILE A 53 5.65 23.63 -14.05
CA ILE A 53 5.54 25.00 -14.60
C ILE A 53 5.20 24.95 -16.09
N ARG A 54 5.93 24.16 -16.88
CA ARG A 54 5.65 24.00 -18.33
C ARG A 54 4.24 23.47 -18.60
N LEU A 55 3.74 22.54 -17.78
CA LEU A 55 2.38 22.02 -17.95
C LEU A 55 1.33 23.08 -17.62
N LEU A 56 1.52 23.85 -16.55
CA LEU A 56 0.62 24.94 -16.15
C LEU A 56 0.57 26.04 -17.22
N GLU A 57 1.72 26.45 -17.75
CA GLU A 57 1.80 27.39 -18.87
C GLU A 57 1.05 26.88 -20.11
N PHE A 58 1.22 25.59 -20.44
CA PHE A 58 0.48 24.96 -21.53
C PHE A 58 -1.04 24.99 -21.30
N CYS A 59 -1.49 24.60 -20.10
CA CYS A 59 -2.89 24.59 -19.70
C CYS A 59 -3.50 25.99 -19.78
N ARG A 60 -2.83 27.00 -19.23
CA ARG A 60 -3.23 28.41 -19.28
C ARG A 60 -3.36 28.91 -20.70
N LYS A 61 -2.32 28.74 -21.53
CA LYS A 61 -2.32 29.15 -22.95
C LYS A 61 -3.44 28.51 -23.77
N LYS A 62 -3.89 27.31 -23.38
CA LYS A 62 -4.96 26.57 -24.06
C LYS A 62 -6.32 26.69 -23.37
N ASN A 63 -6.40 27.41 -22.25
CA ASN A 63 -7.56 27.47 -21.36
C ASN A 63 -8.12 26.07 -21.05
N LEU A 64 -7.22 25.16 -20.64
CA LEU A 64 -7.55 23.78 -20.28
C LEU A 64 -7.42 23.59 -18.78
N PRO A 65 -8.46 23.07 -18.10
CA PRO A 65 -8.33 22.72 -16.71
C PRO A 65 -7.32 21.60 -16.46
N VAL A 66 -6.67 21.67 -15.31
CA VAL A 66 -5.71 20.69 -14.80
C VAL A 66 -6.06 20.32 -13.36
N THR A 67 -6.01 19.02 -13.07
CA THR A 67 -6.17 18.48 -11.71
C THR A 67 -4.90 17.75 -11.33
N PHE A 68 -4.43 17.96 -10.11
CA PHE A 68 -3.25 17.29 -9.58
C PHE A 68 -3.64 15.98 -8.91
N LYS A 69 -2.83 14.94 -9.11
CA LYS A 69 -3.01 13.63 -8.50
C LYS A 69 -1.69 13.09 -8.00
N ALA A 70 -1.67 12.83 -6.69
CA ALA A 70 -0.61 12.05 -6.06
C ALA A 70 -0.93 10.56 -6.13
N ALA A 71 -1.38 9.93 -5.02
CA ALA A 71 -1.73 8.51 -4.99
C ALA A 71 -3.15 8.18 -5.50
N GLY A 72 -4.06 9.17 -5.47
CA GLY A 72 -5.48 8.94 -5.76
C GLY A 72 -6.20 8.10 -4.71
N THR A 73 -5.89 8.31 -3.43
CA THR A 73 -6.55 7.66 -2.28
C THR A 73 -7.70 8.50 -1.70
N SER A 74 -8.05 9.61 -2.34
CA SER A 74 -9.13 10.52 -1.94
C SER A 74 -10.51 9.91 -2.15
N LEU A 75 -11.46 10.27 -1.28
CA LEU A 75 -12.80 9.69 -1.27
C LEU A 75 -13.89 10.60 -1.85
N SER A 76 -13.64 11.91 -1.92
CA SER A 76 -14.65 12.92 -2.27
C SER A 76 -14.54 13.41 -3.72
N GLY A 77 -13.80 12.67 -4.55
CA GLY A 77 -13.68 12.93 -5.99
C GLY A 77 -12.81 14.13 -6.33
N GLN A 78 -11.85 14.52 -5.49
CA GLN A 78 -10.98 15.68 -5.73
C GLN A 78 -9.75 15.41 -6.60
N THR A 79 -9.43 14.15 -6.91
CA THR A 79 -8.25 13.79 -7.73
C THR A 79 -8.60 13.21 -9.11
N ILE A 80 -9.79 13.57 -9.63
CA ILE A 80 -10.29 13.16 -10.95
C ILE A 80 -10.54 14.36 -11.84
N SER A 81 -10.51 14.16 -13.16
CA SER A 81 -10.66 15.23 -14.16
C SER A 81 -11.24 14.69 -15.46
N ASP A 82 -11.98 15.51 -16.19
CA ASP A 82 -12.38 15.29 -17.57
C ASP A 82 -11.48 16.05 -18.58
N SER A 83 -10.45 16.73 -18.07
CA SER A 83 -9.48 17.53 -18.84
C SER A 83 -8.07 16.95 -18.69
N ILE A 84 -7.09 17.70 -18.15
CA ILE A 84 -5.72 17.23 -17.96
C ILE A 84 -5.57 16.76 -16.51
N LEU A 85 -5.04 15.55 -16.33
CA LEU A 85 -4.67 15.03 -15.02
C LEU A 85 -3.15 14.99 -14.89
N MET A 86 -2.59 15.72 -13.95
CA MET A 86 -1.16 15.73 -13.66
C MET A 86 -0.84 14.71 -12.56
N GLU A 87 -0.10 13.66 -12.88
CA GLU A 87 0.32 12.62 -11.93
C GLU A 87 1.74 12.91 -11.42
N THR A 88 1.98 12.91 -10.11
CA THR A 88 3.34 13.07 -9.56
C THR A 88 4.16 11.79 -9.78
N GLY A 89 5.31 11.92 -10.44
CA GLY A 89 6.29 10.86 -10.65
C GLY A 89 7.32 10.76 -9.52
N ASN A 90 8.34 9.91 -9.73
CA ASN A 90 9.29 9.54 -8.67
C ASN A 90 10.35 10.61 -8.40
N GLY A 91 10.48 11.63 -9.26
CA GLY A 91 11.42 12.73 -9.05
C GLY A 91 11.13 13.59 -7.81
N PHE A 92 9.91 13.47 -7.24
CA PHE A 92 9.52 14.10 -5.98
C PHE A 92 9.57 13.14 -4.78
N GLU A 93 10.20 11.95 -4.90
CA GLU A 93 10.34 10.96 -3.81
C GLU A 93 11.67 11.15 -3.06
N PHE A 94 11.85 12.30 -2.41
CA PHE A 94 13.05 12.64 -1.64
C PHE A 94 12.73 13.10 -0.23
N SER A 95 13.75 13.14 0.63
CA SER A 95 13.66 13.62 2.00
C SER A 95 14.98 14.22 2.50
N THR A 96 14.90 15.25 3.33
CA THR A 96 16.03 15.84 4.06
C THR A 96 15.66 15.91 5.54
N ILE A 97 16.52 15.35 6.41
CA ILE A 97 16.28 15.31 7.86
C ILE A 97 17.24 16.28 8.55
N SER A 98 16.70 17.11 9.44
CA SER A 98 17.45 18.14 10.17
C SER A 98 17.16 18.05 11.68
N ASN A 99 18.07 18.59 12.50
CA ASN A 99 17.89 18.72 13.96
C ASN A 99 17.50 17.40 14.65
N GLU A 100 18.24 16.31 14.39
CA GLU A 100 17.94 14.97 14.95
C GLU A 100 16.48 14.56 14.75
N GLY A 101 15.95 14.84 13.56
CA GLY A 101 14.59 14.47 13.19
C GLY A 101 13.50 15.41 13.67
N CYS A 102 13.79 16.43 14.49
CA CYS A 102 12.77 17.40 14.96
C CYS A 102 12.11 18.17 13.81
N THR A 103 12.84 18.34 12.71
CA THR A 103 12.34 18.95 11.47
C THR A 103 12.73 18.08 10.28
N ALA A 104 11.83 17.93 9.31
CA ALA A 104 12.11 17.14 8.12
C ALA A 104 11.38 17.69 6.89
N THR A 105 12.11 17.78 5.78
CA THR A 105 11.60 18.19 4.47
C THR A 105 11.32 16.96 3.62
N PHE A 106 10.15 16.92 2.97
CA PHE A 106 9.75 15.82 2.11
C PHE A 106 9.20 16.33 0.78
N GLY A 107 9.61 15.66 -0.31
CA GLY A 107 9.00 15.86 -1.61
C GLY A 107 7.56 15.32 -1.66
N CYS A 108 6.72 15.95 -2.49
CA CYS A 108 5.27 15.70 -2.49
C CYS A 108 4.87 14.28 -2.90
N ALA A 109 5.74 13.53 -3.58
CA ALA A 109 5.45 12.17 -4.04
C ALA A 109 5.84 11.07 -3.03
N LEU A 110 6.55 11.41 -1.95
CA LEU A 110 6.92 10.43 -0.92
C LEU A 110 5.68 9.95 -0.16
N THR A 111 5.58 8.66 0.14
CA THR A 111 4.47 8.15 0.98
C THR A 111 4.66 8.53 2.44
N GLY A 112 3.57 8.80 3.17
CA GLY A 112 3.66 9.11 4.60
C GLY A 112 4.26 7.97 5.43
N ALA A 113 4.04 6.70 5.02
CA ALA A 113 4.66 5.56 5.67
C ALA A 113 6.18 5.50 5.42
N ALA A 114 6.66 5.90 4.23
CA ALA A 114 8.09 6.03 3.99
C ALA A 114 8.70 7.15 4.84
N ALA A 115 8.03 8.31 4.93
CA ALA A 115 8.47 9.41 5.80
C ALA A 115 8.59 8.97 7.28
N ASN A 116 7.56 8.29 7.82
CA ASN A 116 7.60 7.80 9.19
C ASN A 116 8.68 6.73 9.44
N ARG A 117 8.95 5.85 8.47
CA ARG A 117 10.07 4.90 8.59
C ARG A 117 11.42 5.62 8.67
N ILE A 118 11.62 6.67 7.87
CA ILE A 118 12.84 7.49 7.91
C ILE A 118 13.00 8.17 9.27
N LEU A 119 11.91 8.67 9.85
CA LEU A 119 11.90 9.37 11.13
C LEU A 119 12.05 8.46 12.36
N MET A 120 11.68 7.17 12.23
CA MET A 120 11.68 6.20 13.35
C MET A 120 13.04 6.10 14.07
N ARG A 121 14.16 6.19 13.33
CA ARG A 121 15.52 6.15 13.92
C ARG A 121 15.83 7.32 14.86
N TYR A 122 15.05 8.40 14.76
CA TYR A 122 15.15 9.58 15.62
C TYR A 122 14.09 9.59 16.72
N LYS A 123 13.31 8.51 16.88
CA LYS A 123 12.10 8.47 17.73
C LYS A 123 11.09 9.56 17.36
N ARG A 124 10.97 9.85 16.06
CA ARG A 124 10.07 10.87 15.52
C ARG A 124 9.09 10.26 14.53
N LYS A 125 8.00 10.99 14.27
CA LYS A 125 7.00 10.70 13.24
C LYS A 125 6.34 11.99 12.74
N LEU A 126 5.71 11.92 11.58
CA LEU A 126 4.75 12.94 11.15
C LEU A 126 3.57 12.96 12.12
N GLY A 127 3.08 14.16 12.42
CA GLY A 127 1.81 14.35 13.12
C GLY A 127 0.62 13.76 12.36
N PRO A 128 0.40 14.09 11.07
CA PRO A 128 -0.69 13.50 10.30
C PRO A 128 -0.45 12.01 10.01
N LYS A 129 -1.43 11.16 10.38
CA LYS A 129 -1.39 9.71 10.21
C LYS A 129 -2.71 9.16 9.67
N PRO A 130 -3.06 9.44 8.39
CA PRO A 130 -4.31 8.95 7.82
C PRO A 130 -4.33 7.43 7.70
N ALA A 131 -5.51 6.84 7.68
CA ALA A 131 -5.67 5.39 7.49
C ALA A 131 -5.03 4.90 6.17
N SER A 132 -4.93 5.78 5.18
CA SER A 132 -4.29 5.52 3.90
C SER A 132 -2.77 5.75 3.87
N ILE A 133 -2.11 6.05 5.00
CA ILE A 133 -0.69 6.47 5.07
C ILE A 133 0.32 5.56 4.35
N ASN A 134 0.01 4.27 4.23
CA ASN A 134 0.82 3.30 3.48
C ASN A 134 0.85 3.58 1.97
N ALA A 135 -0.13 4.30 1.44
CA ALA A 135 -0.25 4.66 0.03
C ALA A 135 -0.33 6.18 -0.21
N ALA A 136 -0.92 6.94 0.73
CA ALA A 136 -1.04 8.38 0.65
C ALA A 136 0.33 9.05 0.60
N LYS A 137 0.46 10.01 -0.31
CA LYS A 137 1.68 10.77 -0.55
C LYS A 137 1.59 12.14 0.13
N ILE A 138 2.74 12.70 0.52
CA ILE A 138 2.84 13.96 1.27
C ILE A 138 2.00 15.09 0.65
N GLY A 139 2.07 15.29 -0.67
CA GLY A 139 1.28 16.33 -1.33
C GLY A 139 -0.23 16.16 -1.15
N GLY A 140 -0.72 14.91 -1.16
CA GLY A 140 -2.13 14.61 -0.88
C GLY A 140 -2.49 14.77 0.60
N ILE A 141 -1.57 14.45 1.52
CA ILE A 141 -1.77 14.65 2.97
C ILE A 141 -1.95 16.15 3.27
N ILE A 142 -1.11 17.00 2.67
CA ILE A 142 -1.19 18.45 2.81
C ILE A 142 -2.46 19.00 2.16
N ALA A 143 -2.71 18.63 0.90
CA ALA A 143 -3.81 19.19 0.12
C ALA A 143 -5.19 18.84 0.68
N ASN A 144 -5.33 17.77 1.47
CA ASN A 144 -6.58 17.43 2.16
C ASN A 144 -6.57 17.83 3.65
N ASN A 145 -5.47 18.40 4.15
CA ASN A 145 -5.19 18.52 5.59
C ASN A 145 -5.47 17.21 6.35
N ALA A 146 -5.11 16.07 5.74
CA ALA A 146 -5.45 14.77 6.25
C ALA A 146 -4.85 14.59 7.65
N SER A 147 -5.63 14.02 8.57
CA SER A 147 -5.17 13.73 9.92
C SER A 147 -5.32 12.24 10.22
N GLY A 148 -5.74 11.86 11.43
CA GLY A 148 -6.01 10.46 11.78
C GLY A 148 -6.15 10.28 13.28
N SER A 149 -5.87 9.04 13.74
CA SER A 149 -6.10 8.59 15.12
C SER A 149 -5.20 9.22 16.18
N SER A 150 -4.06 9.75 15.77
CA SER A 150 -3.10 10.33 16.69
C SER A 150 -3.08 11.84 16.52
N TYR A 151 -3.15 12.56 17.65
CA TYR A 151 -2.76 13.97 17.75
C TYR A 151 -3.63 15.02 17.01
N GLY A 152 -4.73 14.58 16.39
CA GLY A 152 -5.93 15.38 16.12
C GLY A 152 -5.70 16.70 15.39
N ILE A 153 -6.39 17.75 15.85
CA ILE A 153 -6.19 19.12 15.36
C ILE A 153 -4.82 19.70 15.70
N ARG A 154 -4.18 19.22 16.78
CA ARG A 154 -2.97 19.83 17.35
C ARG A 154 -1.72 19.61 16.52
N TYR A 155 -1.60 18.45 15.88
CA TYR A 155 -0.43 18.09 15.07
C TYR A 155 -0.83 17.67 13.65
N ASN A 156 -1.85 18.28 13.09
CA ASN A 156 -2.18 18.17 11.66
C ASN A 156 -1.17 18.95 10.80
N SER A 157 -1.33 18.91 9.48
CA SER A 157 -0.44 19.63 8.56
C SER A 157 -0.44 21.14 8.83
N TYR A 158 -1.62 21.71 9.13
CA TYR A 158 -1.78 23.14 9.42
C TYR A 158 -0.85 23.61 10.56
N ASN A 159 -0.76 22.84 11.64
CA ASN A 159 -0.01 23.23 12.83
C ASN A 159 1.46 22.77 12.83
N THR A 160 1.85 21.89 11.89
CA THR A 160 3.20 21.29 11.88
C THR A 160 4.06 21.77 10.72
N ILE A 161 3.48 22.34 9.66
CA ILE A 161 4.27 22.81 8.52
C ILE A 161 4.98 24.12 8.87
N ARG A 162 6.28 24.15 8.59
CA ARG A 162 7.15 25.32 8.77
C ARG A 162 7.40 26.06 7.47
N ALA A 163 7.51 25.33 6.37
CA ALA A 163 7.73 25.90 5.04
C ALA A 163 7.22 24.96 3.94
N MET A 164 6.99 25.53 2.78
CA MET A 164 6.56 24.90 1.52
C MET A 164 7.21 25.58 0.32
N ARG A 165 7.33 24.81 -0.77
CA ARG A 165 7.54 25.32 -2.12
C ARG A 165 6.24 25.17 -2.92
N ILE A 166 5.73 26.28 -3.44
CA ILE A 166 4.40 26.40 -4.04
C ILE A 166 4.52 26.93 -5.46
N ILE A 167 3.91 26.24 -6.43
CA ILE A 167 3.83 26.65 -7.84
C ILE A 167 2.39 27.05 -8.15
N PHE A 168 2.18 28.29 -8.61
CA PHE A 168 0.86 28.84 -8.90
C PHE A 168 0.44 28.65 -10.36
N ALA A 169 -0.84 28.95 -10.65
CA ALA A 169 -1.44 28.78 -11.98
C ALA A 169 -0.70 29.51 -13.12
N ASP A 170 -0.03 30.62 -12.81
CA ASP A 170 0.73 31.41 -13.76
C ASP A 170 2.18 30.91 -13.98
N GLY A 171 2.60 29.90 -13.23
CA GLY A 171 3.95 29.31 -13.26
C GLY A 171 4.93 29.91 -12.25
N SER A 172 4.53 30.91 -11.46
CA SER A 172 5.37 31.48 -10.41
C SER A 172 5.63 30.45 -9.30
N LEU A 173 6.85 30.47 -8.75
CA LEU A 173 7.30 29.63 -7.66
C LEU A 173 7.56 30.51 -6.43
N LEU A 174 6.96 30.13 -5.30
CA LEU A 174 7.20 30.72 -3.98
C LEU A 174 7.83 29.67 -3.07
N ASP A 175 9.05 29.93 -2.61
CA ASP A 175 9.68 29.22 -1.51
C ASP A 175 9.52 30.04 -0.23
N THR A 176 8.70 29.52 0.68
CA THR A 176 8.36 30.20 1.94
C THR A 176 9.47 30.11 3.01
N ALA A 177 10.47 29.23 2.82
CA ALA A 177 11.67 29.20 3.66
C ALA A 177 12.71 30.23 3.22
N ASP A 178 12.66 30.67 1.96
CA ASP A 178 13.62 31.59 1.38
C ASP A 178 13.09 33.04 1.38
N LYS A 179 13.78 33.89 2.13
CA LYS A 179 13.45 35.31 2.23
C LYS A 179 13.52 36.02 0.88
N GLU A 180 14.51 35.71 0.04
CA GLU A 180 14.65 36.35 -1.27
C GLU A 180 13.49 35.98 -2.19
N SER A 181 13.10 34.70 -2.21
CA SER A 181 11.90 34.23 -2.91
C SER A 181 10.63 34.96 -2.42
N CYS A 182 10.45 35.09 -1.11
CA CYS A 182 9.29 35.78 -0.54
C CYS A 182 9.23 37.27 -0.93
N ASP A 183 10.34 38.01 -0.77
CA ASP A 183 10.43 39.43 -1.10
C ASP A 183 10.22 39.65 -2.62
N ALA A 184 10.77 38.77 -3.46
CA ALA A 184 10.57 38.78 -4.90
C ALA A 184 9.10 38.51 -5.28
N PHE A 185 8.45 37.53 -4.64
CA PHE A 185 7.05 37.20 -4.89
C PHE A 185 6.12 38.37 -4.54
N ILE A 186 6.34 39.02 -3.39
CA ILE A 186 5.57 40.21 -2.97
C ILE A 186 5.72 41.34 -3.99
N THR A 187 6.94 41.57 -4.48
CA THR A 187 7.24 42.63 -5.45
C THR A 187 6.60 42.35 -6.82
N THR A 188 6.56 41.09 -7.24
CA THR A 188 6.06 40.68 -8.57
C THR A 188 4.55 40.46 -8.60
N HIS A 189 3.90 40.20 -7.45
CA HIS A 189 2.45 39.94 -7.35
C HIS A 189 1.73 40.92 -6.39
N PRO A 190 1.92 42.25 -6.55
CA PRO A 190 1.41 43.21 -5.57
C PRO A 190 -0.12 43.20 -5.47
N GLN A 191 -0.86 42.92 -6.55
CA GLN A 191 -2.32 42.83 -6.49
C GLN A 191 -2.77 41.62 -5.65
N LEU A 192 -2.17 40.44 -5.87
CA LEU A 192 -2.49 39.23 -5.10
C LEU A 192 -2.26 39.47 -3.60
N ILE A 193 -1.12 40.06 -3.25
CA ILE A 193 -0.80 40.39 -1.85
C ILE A 193 -1.82 41.35 -1.26
N ALA A 194 -2.14 42.43 -1.95
CA ALA A 194 -3.12 43.41 -1.48
C ALA A 194 -4.53 42.79 -1.28
N GLU A 195 -4.94 41.88 -2.17
CA GLU A 195 -6.22 41.19 -2.03
C GLU A 195 -6.24 40.22 -0.84
N ILE A 196 -5.14 39.51 -0.55
CA ILE A 196 -5.00 38.67 0.64
C ILE A 196 -5.02 39.51 1.92
N GLU A 197 -4.29 40.63 1.97
CA GLU A 197 -4.32 41.55 3.11
C GLU A 197 -5.71 42.13 3.34
N GLN A 198 -6.46 42.40 2.27
CA GLN A 198 -7.82 42.89 2.36
C GLN A 198 -8.76 41.82 2.93
N LEU A 199 -8.64 40.55 2.50
CA LEU A 199 -9.40 39.44 3.09
C LEU A 199 -9.08 39.24 4.58
N HIS A 200 -7.81 39.35 4.97
CA HIS A 200 -7.40 39.32 6.38
C HIS A 200 -8.09 40.44 7.19
N LYS A 201 -8.04 41.68 6.70
CA LYS A 201 -8.67 42.83 7.36
C LYS A 201 -10.18 42.62 7.53
N GLU A 202 -10.87 42.16 6.49
CA GLU A 202 -12.31 41.87 6.55
C GLU A 202 -12.63 40.77 7.56
N ALA A 203 -11.88 39.66 7.56
CA ALA A 203 -12.09 38.55 8.48
C ALA A 203 -11.84 38.93 9.95
N VAL A 204 -10.83 39.76 10.23
CA VAL A 204 -10.48 40.17 11.61
C VAL A 204 -11.40 41.28 12.14
N SER A 205 -11.80 42.22 11.28
CA SER A 205 -12.64 43.37 11.67
C SER A 205 -14.11 43.03 11.86
N ASN A 206 -14.61 41.97 11.23
CA ASN A 206 -15.98 41.47 11.45
C ASN A 206 -15.98 40.41 12.56
N GLU A 207 -16.50 40.78 13.73
CA GLU A 207 -16.55 39.91 14.92
C GLU A 207 -17.32 38.61 14.68
N ALA A 208 -18.47 38.66 14.01
CA ALA A 208 -19.28 37.48 13.74
C ALA A 208 -18.56 36.48 12.80
N ILE A 209 -17.85 36.99 11.79
CA ILE A 209 -17.02 36.15 10.91
C ILE A 209 -15.87 35.54 11.71
N ARG A 210 -15.12 36.36 12.46
CA ARG A 210 -13.97 35.92 13.26
C ARG A 210 -14.36 34.83 14.25
N GLU A 211 -15.44 35.02 15.00
CA GLU A 211 -15.92 34.06 16.00
C GLU A 211 -16.38 32.76 15.35
N LYS A 212 -17.10 32.83 14.23
CA LYS A 212 -17.54 31.63 13.51
C LYS A 212 -16.36 30.82 12.96
N ILE A 213 -15.35 31.48 12.39
CA ILE A 213 -14.11 30.84 11.95
C ILE A 213 -13.41 30.18 13.13
N ALA A 214 -13.14 30.92 14.20
CA ALA A 214 -12.47 30.39 15.38
C ALA A 214 -13.22 29.19 15.99
N ALA A 215 -14.55 29.27 16.11
CA ALA A 215 -15.37 28.20 16.66
C ALA A 215 -15.35 26.93 15.79
N LYS A 216 -15.39 27.08 14.45
CA LYS A 216 -15.38 25.94 13.51
C LYS A 216 -14.06 25.19 13.47
N PHE A 217 -12.93 25.90 13.60
CA PHE A 217 -11.59 25.28 13.60
C PHE A 217 -11.14 24.78 14.98
N GLN A 218 -12.00 24.87 16.00
CA GLN A 218 -11.87 24.03 17.21
C GLN A 218 -12.23 22.56 16.94
N LEU A 219 -12.92 22.29 15.84
CA LEU A 219 -13.17 20.95 15.32
C LEU A 219 -12.16 20.62 14.23
N LYS A 220 -12.01 19.33 13.94
CA LYS A 220 -11.47 18.92 12.64
C LYS A 220 -12.42 19.43 11.55
N ASN A 221 -11.92 20.28 10.67
CA ASN A 221 -12.71 20.87 9.60
C ASN A 221 -11.88 21.00 8.32
N THR A 222 -12.37 20.37 7.27
CA THR A 222 -11.83 20.37 5.90
C THR A 222 -12.94 20.69 4.88
N CYS A 223 -14.07 21.23 5.36
CA CYS A 223 -15.19 21.69 4.55
C CYS A 223 -14.91 23.14 4.09
N GLY A 224 -14.58 23.35 2.82
CA GLY A 224 -14.09 24.63 2.31
C GLY A 224 -12.59 24.85 2.54
N TYR A 225 -12.12 26.08 2.32
CA TYR A 225 -10.71 26.44 2.52
C TYR A 225 -10.35 26.56 4.01
N GLY A 226 -9.06 26.39 4.32
CA GLY A 226 -8.45 26.70 5.64
C GLY A 226 -8.45 28.20 5.95
N ILE A 227 -9.63 28.82 6.03
CA ILE A 227 -9.81 30.27 6.21
C ILE A 227 -9.44 30.77 7.60
N ASN A 228 -9.18 29.89 8.56
CA ASN A 228 -8.54 30.28 9.82
C ASN A 228 -7.18 30.92 9.59
N SER A 229 -6.51 30.61 8.48
CA SER A 229 -5.30 31.32 8.06
C SER A 229 -5.47 32.84 8.00
N LEU A 230 -6.67 33.35 7.67
CA LEU A 230 -6.97 34.78 7.62
C LEU A 230 -7.02 35.44 9.00
N ILE A 231 -7.20 34.68 10.09
CA ILE A 231 -7.27 35.22 11.45
C ILE A 231 -6.06 34.82 12.31
N ASP A 232 -5.42 33.70 11.99
CA ASP A 232 -4.26 33.17 12.73
C ASP A 232 -2.96 33.90 12.33
N PHE A 233 -2.91 34.48 11.14
CA PHE A 233 -1.72 35.14 10.60
C PHE A 233 -2.02 36.54 10.05
N SER A 234 -1.04 37.43 10.15
CA SER A 234 -1.07 38.78 9.56
C SER A 234 -0.11 38.96 8.38
N ASN A 235 0.93 38.12 8.29
CA ASN A 235 1.84 38.14 7.14
C ASN A 235 1.18 37.44 5.94
N PRO A 236 1.05 38.10 4.77
CA PRO A 236 0.37 37.54 3.61
C PRO A 236 1.03 36.24 3.09
N ILE A 237 2.36 36.10 3.20
CA ILE A 237 3.06 34.85 2.81
C ILE A 237 2.65 33.69 3.71
N HIS A 238 2.53 33.91 5.02
CA HIS A 238 2.07 32.87 5.94
C HIS A 238 0.60 32.53 5.72
N ILE A 239 -0.24 33.52 5.40
CA ILE A 239 -1.64 33.26 5.00
C ILE A 239 -1.68 32.37 3.75
N ILE A 240 -0.93 32.73 2.70
CA ILE A 240 -0.83 31.95 1.45
C ILE A 240 -0.37 30.52 1.73
N GLN A 241 0.69 30.34 2.51
CA GLN A 241 1.21 29.03 2.90
C GLN A 241 0.13 28.15 3.53
N HIS A 242 -0.63 28.69 4.49
CA HIS A 242 -1.62 27.93 5.23
C HIS A 242 -2.92 27.74 4.44
N LEU A 243 -3.25 28.62 3.50
CA LEU A 243 -4.35 28.41 2.54
C LEU A 243 -4.10 27.20 1.63
N MET A 244 -2.85 26.83 1.35
CA MET A 244 -2.54 25.62 0.56
C MET A 244 -2.96 24.33 1.26
N ILE A 245 -3.02 24.34 2.60
CA ILE A 245 -3.37 23.19 3.43
C ILE A 245 -4.89 23.00 3.39
N GLY A 246 -5.35 21.85 2.89
CA GLY A 246 -6.77 21.63 2.63
C GLY A 246 -7.30 22.30 1.35
N SER A 247 -6.43 22.86 0.49
CA SER A 247 -6.85 23.49 -0.78
C SER A 247 -7.25 22.52 -1.89
N GLU A 248 -7.01 21.22 -1.72
CA GLU A 248 -7.32 20.18 -2.70
C GLU A 248 -6.76 20.45 -4.11
N GLY A 249 -5.66 21.20 -4.19
CA GLY A 249 -4.99 21.57 -5.44
C GLY A 249 -5.73 22.63 -6.26
N THR A 250 -6.68 23.36 -5.68
CA THR A 250 -7.41 24.42 -6.38
C THR A 250 -6.69 25.77 -6.36
N LEU A 251 -5.66 25.95 -5.52
CA LEU A 251 -4.93 27.23 -5.36
C LEU A 251 -3.49 27.17 -5.89
N GLY A 252 -2.88 25.99 -5.92
CA GLY A 252 -1.50 25.81 -6.36
C GLY A 252 -1.01 24.38 -6.17
N PHE A 253 0.18 24.09 -6.69
CA PHE A 253 0.87 22.81 -6.54
C PHE A 253 1.97 22.93 -5.48
N VAL A 254 1.91 22.09 -4.44
CA VAL A 254 2.97 21.99 -3.43
C VAL A 254 3.97 20.91 -3.85
N SER A 255 5.21 21.30 -4.18
CA SER A 255 6.27 20.38 -4.63
C SER A 255 7.00 19.71 -3.46
N GLU A 256 7.18 20.43 -2.36
CA GLU A 256 7.75 19.93 -1.11
C GLU A 256 7.26 20.74 0.10
N ALA A 257 7.40 20.14 1.28
CA ALA A 257 7.12 20.81 2.55
C ALA A 257 8.05 20.35 3.67
N THR A 258 8.32 21.27 4.58
CA THR A 258 9.08 21.04 5.81
C THR A 258 8.14 20.96 7.00
N PHE A 259 8.18 19.84 7.71
CA PHE A 259 7.37 19.58 8.90
C PHE A 259 8.21 19.69 10.16
N GLU A 260 7.63 20.24 11.22
CA GLU A 260 7.99 19.89 12.59
C GLU A 260 7.40 18.51 12.93
N THR A 261 8.24 17.64 13.46
CA THR A 261 7.87 16.24 13.72
C THR A 261 7.48 16.02 15.17
N VAL A 262 6.66 15.00 15.39
CA VAL A 262 6.16 14.62 16.72
C VAL A 262 7.05 13.53 17.31
N HIS A 263 7.29 13.60 18.62
CA HIS A 263 7.95 12.54 19.37
C HIS A 263 7.12 11.23 19.32
N ASP A 264 7.77 10.10 19.07
CA ASP A 264 7.16 8.78 19.11
C ASP A 264 7.74 7.98 20.28
N ALA A 265 7.06 8.07 21.41
CA ALA A 265 7.44 7.40 22.64
C ALA A 265 7.46 5.86 22.46
N PRO A 266 8.48 5.16 22.99
CA PRO A 266 8.72 3.74 22.75
C PRO A 266 7.78 2.82 23.54
N LEU A 267 7.36 3.22 24.75
CA LEU A 267 6.47 2.43 25.59
C LEU A 267 5.03 2.85 25.35
N LYS A 268 4.14 1.86 25.20
CA LYS A 268 2.73 2.08 24.88
C LYS A 268 1.86 1.17 25.74
N ALA A 269 0.72 1.69 26.16
CA ALA A 269 -0.31 0.94 26.86
C ALA A 269 -1.66 1.24 26.20
N THR A 270 -2.51 0.23 26.12
CA THR A 270 -3.86 0.39 25.57
C THR A 270 -4.92 -0.31 26.42
N ALA A 271 -6.14 0.21 26.42
CA ALA A 271 -7.30 -0.39 27.09
C ALA A 271 -8.50 -0.41 26.12
N MET A 272 -9.17 -1.56 26.03
CA MET A 272 -10.46 -1.70 25.34
C MET A 272 -11.57 -1.62 26.38
N VAL A 273 -12.39 -0.57 26.32
CA VAL A 273 -13.46 -0.30 27.29
C VAL A 273 -14.82 -0.44 26.62
N TYR A 274 -15.77 -1.12 27.28
CA TYR A 274 -17.11 -1.38 26.75
C TYR A 274 -18.19 -0.61 27.52
N PHE A 275 -19.15 -0.06 26.81
CA PHE A 275 -20.22 0.79 27.31
C PHE A 275 -21.57 0.28 26.83
N SER A 276 -22.64 0.62 27.56
CA SER A 276 -24.01 0.21 27.24
C SER A 276 -24.57 0.88 25.98
N ASN A 277 -24.11 2.09 25.67
CA ASN A 277 -24.57 2.88 24.51
C ASN A 277 -23.52 3.93 24.05
N LEU A 278 -23.74 4.52 22.87
CA LEU A 278 -22.86 5.56 22.28
C LEU A 278 -22.76 6.85 23.11
N ARG A 279 -23.82 7.20 23.85
CA ARG A 279 -23.85 8.40 24.67
C ARG A 279 -22.91 8.28 25.87
N ASP A 280 -22.88 7.11 26.51
CA ASP A 280 -21.97 6.84 27.63
C ASP A 280 -20.50 6.92 27.20
N VAL A 281 -20.18 6.40 26.00
CA VAL A 281 -18.84 6.57 25.42
C VAL A 281 -18.50 8.04 25.26
N SER A 282 -19.45 8.85 24.78
CA SER A 282 -19.23 10.28 24.52
C SER A 282 -18.91 11.07 25.80
N ASN A 283 -19.42 10.63 26.97
CA ASN A 283 -19.14 11.26 28.26
C ASN A 283 -17.66 11.14 28.69
N THR A 284 -16.90 10.23 28.08
CA THR A 284 -15.47 10.05 28.38
C THR A 284 -14.57 11.15 27.79
N ILE A 285 -15.05 11.88 26.76
CA ILE A 285 -14.21 12.80 25.97
C ILE A 285 -13.61 13.93 26.82
N ILE A 286 -14.42 14.56 27.68
CA ILE A 286 -14.00 15.71 28.50
C ILE A 286 -12.96 15.26 29.54
N PRO A 287 -13.19 14.20 30.34
CA PRO A 287 -12.18 13.64 31.23
C PRO A 287 -10.88 13.26 30.50
N LEU A 288 -10.97 12.56 29.36
CA LEU A 288 -9.79 12.09 28.62
C LEU A 288 -8.95 13.23 28.05
N ARG A 289 -9.57 14.34 27.61
CA ARG A 289 -8.83 15.53 27.14
C ARG A 289 -7.99 16.19 28.24
N SER A 290 -8.29 15.94 29.51
CA SER A 290 -7.47 16.42 30.64
C SER A 290 -6.26 15.53 30.94
N CYS A 291 -6.22 14.31 30.39
CA CYS A 291 -5.17 13.32 30.61
C CYS A 291 -4.13 13.33 29.47
N ARG A 292 -3.00 12.63 29.69
CA ARG A 292 -2.06 12.30 28.60
C ARG A 292 -2.56 11.08 27.82
N VAL A 293 -3.33 11.33 26.77
CA VAL A 293 -3.88 10.30 25.88
C VAL A 293 -3.32 10.49 24.47
N SER A 294 -2.83 9.40 23.88
CA SER A 294 -2.30 9.38 22.51
C SER A 294 -3.40 9.17 21.46
N ALA A 295 -4.42 8.38 21.79
CA ALA A 295 -5.61 8.16 20.97
C ALA A 295 -6.80 7.68 21.83
N ALA A 296 -8.03 7.96 21.38
CA ALA A 296 -9.25 7.34 21.91
C ALA A 296 -10.21 7.06 20.76
N GLU A 297 -10.43 5.79 20.47
CA GLU A 297 -11.06 5.33 19.22
C GLU A 297 -12.41 4.67 19.48
N LEU A 298 -13.49 5.32 19.05
CA LEU A 298 -14.87 4.86 19.16
C LEU A 298 -15.15 3.72 18.19
N MET A 299 -15.94 2.73 18.62
CA MET A 299 -16.47 1.64 17.81
C MET A 299 -17.93 1.35 18.22
N ASP A 300 -18.87 1.41 17.30
CA ASP A 300 -20.27 1.08 17.59
C ASP A 300 -20.53 -0.44 17.61
N ARG A 301 -21.77 -0.85 17.94
CA ARG A 301 -22.11 -2.28 17.99
C ARG A 301 -21.87 -2.98 16.66
N ASN A 302 -22.18 -2.34 15.54
CA ASN A 302 -21.98 -2.91 14.21
C ASN A 302 -20.49 -3.10 13.91
N ALA A 303 -19.63 -2.17 14.33
CA ALA A 303 -18.17 -2.31 14.25
C ALA A 303 -17.67 -3.54 15.02
N LEU A 304 -18.14 -3.71 16.25
CA LEU A 304 -17.77 -4.84 17.10
C LEU A 304 -18.23 -6.18 16.53
N ARG A 305 -19.46 -6.23 15.98
CA ARG A 305 -19.98 -7.41 15.26
C ARG A 305 -19.14 -7.79 14.06
N ALA A 306 -18.64 -6.80 13.32
CA ALA A 306 -17.85 -7.06 12.12
C ALA A 306 -16.51 -7.76 12.42
N VAL A 307 -16.09 -7.82 13.69
CA VAL A 307 -14.81 -8.37 14.12
C VAL A 307 -14.90 -9.42 15.24
N GLU A 308 -16.08 -9.69 15.80
CA GLU A 308 -16.23 -10.59 16.97
C GLU A 308 -15.84 -12.06 16.70
N ASP A 309 -15.81 -12.48 15.42
CA ASP A 309 -15.35 -13.81 14.99
C ASP A 309 -13.87 -13.86 14.56
N GLN A 310 -13.14 -12.74 14.68
CA GLN A 310 -11.71 -12.71 14.34
C GLN A 310 -10.88 -13.45 15.39
N GLU A 311 -9.87 -14.19 14.94
CA GLU A 311 -8.97 -14.93 15.82
C GLU A 311 -8.31 -14.00 16.85
N GLY A 312 -8.34 -14.40 18.13
CA GLY A 312 -7.78 -13.65 19.26
C GLY A 312 -8.73 -12.64 19.90
N MET A 313 -9.89 -12.34 19.29
CA MET A 313 -10.85 -11.43 19.92
C MET A 313 -11.45 -11.98 21.21
N PRO A 314 -11.74 -11.11 22.21
CA PRO A 314 -12.36 -11.54 23.46
C PRO A 314 -13.76 -12.13 23.22
N GLU A 315 -14.06 -13.28 23.81
CA GLU A 315 -15.37 -13.94 23.68
C GLU A 315 -16.52 -13.08 24.22
N GLU A 316 -16.23 -12.15 25.15
CA GLU A 316 -17.23 -11.25 25.71
C GLU A 316 -17.87 -10.35 24.65
N LEU A 317 -17.19 -10.08 23.52
CA LEU A 317 -17.73 -9.28 22.40
C LEU A 317 -19.08 -9.84 21.90
N LYS A 318 -19.22 -11.17 21.85
CA LYS A 318 -20.43 -11.85 21.39
C LYS A 318 -21.60 -11.68 22.37
N SER A 319 -21.31 -11.42 23.64
CA SER A 319 -22.30 -11.23 24.71
C SER A 319 -22.71 -9.78 24.94
N LEU A 320 -22.10 -8.82 24.22
CA LEU A 320 -22.39 -7.40 24.37
C LEU A 320 -23.83 -7.05 23.91
N PRO A 321 -24.53 -6.16 24.64
CA PRO A 321 -25.90 -5.75 24.31
C PRO A 321 -25.99 -5.03 22.95
N GLU A 322 -27.21 -4.94 22.39
CA GLU A 322 -27.46 -4.29 21.09
C GLU A 322 -27.00 -2.82 21.01
N GLY A 323 -27.11 -2.10 22.13
CA GLY A 323 -26.67 -0.72 22.22
C GLY A 323 -25.16 -0.56 22.36
N ALA A 324 -24.42 -1.64 22.64
CA ALA A 324 -23.06 -1.54 23.15
C ALA A 324 -22.13 -0.79 22.20
N ALA A 325 -21.20 -0.05 22.79
CA ALA A 325 -20.12 0.59 22.06
C ALA A 325 -18.82 0.38 22.82
N ALA A 326 -17.70 0.54 22.13
CA ALA A 326 -16.37 0.41 22.71
C ALA A 326 -15.53 1.65 22.46
N LEU A 327 -14.58 1.85 23.35
CA LEU A 327 -13.52 2.85 23.25
C LEU A 327 -12.17 2.17 23.41
N LEU A 328 -11.32 2.26 22.39
CA LEU A 328 -9.92 1.85 22.48
C LEU A 328 -9.08 3.07 22.86
N ILE A 329 -8.59 3.09 24.09
CA ILE A 329 -7.77 4.17 24.66
C ILE A 329 -6.30 3.79 24.55
N ASP A 330 -5.44 4.74 24.17
CA ASP A 330 -4.00 4.54 24.03
C ASP A 330 -3.22 5.65 24.73
N THR A 331 -2.15 5.28 25.42
CA THR A 331 -1.19 6.22 25.99
C THR A 331 0.25 5.75 25.79
N SER A 332 1.20 6.66 25.87
CA SER A 332 2.61 6.38 25.59
C SER A 332 3.56 7.28 26.38
N ALA A 333 4.71 6.72 26.75
CA ALA A 333 5.74 7.38 27.55
C ALA A 333 7.15 6.86 27.23
N ASP A 334 8.16 7.60 27.66
CA ASP A 334 9.57 7.22 27.49
C ASP A 334 10.07 6.25 28.56
N ASP A 335 9.39 6.18 29.70
CA ASP A 335 9.71 5.33 30.85
C ASP A 335 8.45 4.69 31.46
N GLU A 336 8.65 3.58 32.17
CA GLU A 336 7.58 2.74 32.71
C GLU A 336 6.83 3.42 33.86
N GLU A 337 7.52 4.19 34.71
CA GLU A 337 6.90 4.91 35.84
C GLU A 337 5.88 5.93 35.34
N THR A 338 6.26 6.75 34.35
CA THR A 338 5.37 7.72 33.71
C THR A 338 4.21 7.03 33.02
N LEU A 339 4.44 5.90 32.34
CA LEU A 339 3.37 5.14 31.67
C LEU A 339 2.33 4.64 32.68
N LEU A 340 2.79 4.05 33.78
CA LEU A 340 1.92 3.54 34.85
C LEU A 340 1.13 4.67 35.54
N ALA A 341 1.77 5.81 35.78
CA ALA A 341 1.10 6.99 36.33
C ALA A 341 -0.01 7.50 35.39
N GLN A 342 0.26 7.57 34.08
CA GLN A 342 -0.74 7.96 33.08
C GLN A 342 -1.91 6.97 33.01
N MET A 343 -1.64 5.67 33.11
CA MET A 343 -2.68 4.63 33.16
C MET A 343 -3.59 4.82 34.37
N ALA A 344 -3.01 4.99 35.57
CA ALA A 344 -3.76 5.20 36.80
C ALA A 344 -4.59 6.50 36.78
N GLU A 345 -4.02 7.60 36.25
CA GLU A 345 -4.73 8.86 36.08
C GLU A 345 -5.98 8.70 35.18
N ILE A 346 -5.84 8.01 34.05
CA ILE A 346 -6.95 7.76 33.13
C ILE A 346 -8.03 6.91 33.80
N GLU A 347 -7.65 5.84 34.51
CA GLU A 347 -8.58 4.99 35.25
C GLU A 347 -9.34 5.77 36.32
N GLU A 348 -8.66 6.61 37.11
CA GLU A 348 -9.28 7.47 38.13
C GLU A 348 -10.28 8.45 37.51
N LYS A 349 -9.89 9.12 36.42
CA LYS A 349 -10.75 10.11 35.74
C LYS A 349 -11.99 9.48 35.13
N LEU A 350 -11.95 8.21 34.75
CA LEU A 350 -13.09 7.49 34.17
C LEU A 350 -13.91 6.70 35.19
N ALA A 351 -13.48 6.60 36.45
CA ALA A 351 -14.11 5.74 37.47
C ALA A 351 -15.60 6.05 37.75
N HIS A 352 -16.05 7.27 37.46
CA HIS A 352 -17.44 7.70 37.64
C HIS A 352 -18.36 7.34 36.45
N ILE A 353 -17.81 6.82 35.35
CA ILE A 353 -18.56 6.44 34.15
C ILE A 353 -18.85 4.95 34.21
N GLU A 354 -20.11 4.58 34.04
CA GLU A 354 -20.52 3.18 34.05
C GLU A 354 -20.00 2.44 32.80
N THR A 355 -19.30 1.33 33.02
CA THR A 355 -18.73 0.48 31.97
C THR A 355 -19.21 -0.95 32.15
N LEU A 356 -19.37 -1.70 31.05
CA LEU A 356 -19.80 -3.09 31.06
C LEU A 356 -18.73 -4.06 31.61
N ALA A 357 -17.47 -3.62 31.65
CA ALA A 357 -16.36 -4.35 32.24
C ALA A 357 -15.34 -3.34 32.83
N PRO A 358 -14.56 -3.72 33.85
CA PRO A 358 -13.54 -2.85 34.42
C PRO A 358 -12.52 -2.39 33.37
N ILE A 359 -12.13 -1.11 33.44
CA ILE A 359 -11.07 -0.54 32.60
C ILE A 359 -9.75 -1.22 32.99
N LYS A 360 -9.07 -1.84 32.00
CA LYS A 360 -7.78 -2.51 32.20
C LYS A 360 -6.84 -2.22 31.04
N PHE A 361 -5.75 -1.54 31.35
CA PHE A 361 -4.65 -1.36 30.41
C PHE A 361 -3.79 -2.61 30.27
N THR A 362 -3.23 -2.79 29.08
CA THR A 362 -2.23 -3.81 28.76
C THR A 362 -1.00 -3.19 28.12
N THR A 363 0.18 -3.60 28.57
CA THR A 363 1.47 -3.34 27.93
C THR A 363 1.97 -4.55 27.13
N ASP A 364 1.24 -5.67 27.16
CA ASP A 364 1.54 -6.84 26.34
C ASP A 364 1.44 -6.49 24.85
N LYS A 365 2.57 -6.62 24.15
CA LYS A 365 2.73 -6.22 22.76
C LYS A 365 1.81 -7.00 21.81
N GLN A 366 1.54 -8.27 22.09
CA GLN A 366 0.68 -9.09 21.23
C GLN A 366 -0.77 -8.61 21.31
N ARG A 367 -1.30 -8.44 22.53
CA ARG A 367 -2.65 -7.92 22.78
C ARG A 367 -2.81 -6.48 22.31
N TYR A 368 -1.81 -5.62 22.52
CA TYR A 368 -1.77 -4.25 22.01
C TYR A 368 -1.97 -4.23 20.49
N ASN A 369 -1.12 -4.98 19.77
CA ASN A 369 -1.17 -5.03 18.31
C ASN A 369 -2.49 -5.63 17.81
N LEU A 370 -3.03 -6.62 18.51
CA LEU A 370 -4.31 -7.23 18.18
C LEU A 370 -5.47 -6.20 18.21
N TYR A 371 -5.60 -5.43 19.29
CA TYR A 371 -6.64 -4.40 19.39
C TYR A 371 -6.50 -3.32 18.31
N TRP A 372 -5.28 -2.84 18.09
CA TRP A 372 -5.02 -1.85 17.06
C TRP A 372 -5.23 -2.37 15.64
N ASN A 373 -4.89 -3.63 15.36
CA ASN A 373 -5.16 -4.27 14.07
C ASN A 373 -6.67 -4.36 13.82
N VAL A 374 -7.46 -4.70 14.83
CA VAL A 374 -8.92 -4.72 14.73
C VAL A 374 -9.49 -3.33 14.49
N ARG A 375 -9.09 -2.33 15.27
CA ARG A 375 -9.52 -0.94 15.05
C ARG A 375 -9.17 -0.45 13.64
N ASN A 376 -7.97 -0.75 13.14
CA ASN A 376 -7.54 -0.38 11.79
C ASN A 376 -8.27 -1.16 10.68
N GLY A 377 -8.78 -2.37 10.99
CA GLY A 377 -9.52 -3.24 10.08
C GLY A 377 -11.02 -2.98 9.99
N LEU A 378 -11.62 -2.12 10.82
CA LEU A 378 -13.08 -1.94 10.86
C LEU A 378 -13.70 -1.53 9.53
N PHE A 379 -13.11 -0.53 8.88
CA PHE A 379 -13.55 -0.10 7.55
C PHE A 379 -13.51 -1.27 6.55
N THR A 380 -12.48 -2.11 6.68
CA THR A 380 -12.24 -3.21 5.75
C THR A 380 -13.24 -4.33 5.96
N SER A 381 -13.54 -4.65 7.21
CA SER A 381 -14.59 -5.61 7.58
C SER A 381 -15.96 -5.14 7.12
N ALA A 382 -16.30 -3.86 7.33
CA ALA A 382 -17.54 -3.26 6.87
C ALA A 382 -17.67 -3.31 5.33
N ALA A 383 -16.62 -2.90 4.62
CA ALA A 383 -16.62 -2.94 3.15
C ALA A 383 -16.66 -4.37 2.60
N ALA A 384 -16.15 -5.37 3.31
CA ALA A 384 -16.12 -6.76 2.87
C ALA A 384 -17.48 -7.49 2.97
N THR A 385 -18.39 -6.99 3.82
CA THR A 385 -19.75 -7.52 4.02
C THR A 385 -20.82 -6.81 3.19
N ARG A 386 -20.45 -5.75 2.46
CA ARG A 386 -21.41 -4.98 1.64
C ARG A 386 -22.09 -5.84 0.56
N PRO A 387 -23.34 -5.51 0.18
CA PRO A 387 -24.01 -6.20 -0.92
C PRO A 387 -23.26 -6.02 -2.24
N PRO A 388 -23.27 -7.03 -3.15
CA PRO A 388 -22.72 -6.88 -4.49
C PRO A 388 -23.30 -5.66 -5.22
N ARG A 389 -22.54 -5.10 -6.17
CA ARG A 389 -22.92 -3.93 -7.01
C ARG A 389 -23.11 -2.60 -6.27
N THR A 390 -23.02 -2.56 -4.94
CA THR A 390 -23.12 -1.32 -4.17
C THR A 390 -21.80 -0.55 -4.12
N ALA A 391 -21.92 0.77 -3.99
CA ALA A 391 -20.80 1.66 -3.66
C ALA A 391 -20.39 1.49 -2.21
N SER A 392 -19.16 1.88 -1.89
CA SER A 392 -18.69 2.02 -0.49
C SER A 392 -18.41 3.49 -0.25
N ILE A 393 -19.31 4.16 0.47
CA ILE A 393 -19.18 5.57 0.83
C ILE A 393 -18.80 5.65 2.30
N ILE A 394 -17.84 6.52 2.62
CA ILE A 394 -17.46 6.83 4.01
C ILE A 394 -17.77 8.30 4.23
N GLU A 395 -18.73 8.56 5.10
CA GLU A 395 -18.96 9.90 5.61
C GLU A 395 -18.14 10.12 6.88
N ASP A 396 -17.77 11.37 7.10
CA ASP A 396 -16.72 11.77 8.04
C ASP A 396 -17.07 13.14 8.63
N ILE A 397 -17.69 13.12 9.80
CA ILE A 397 -18.29 14.29 10.44
C ILE A 397 -17.63 14.55 11.79
N ALA A 398 -17.69 15.80 12.26
CA ALA A 398 -17.17 16.16 13.58
C ALA A 398 -18.17 17.00 14.38
N PHE A 399 -18.24 16.73 15.68
CA PHE A 399 -19.08 17.47 16.63
C PHE A 399 -18.27 17.98 17.80
N ARG A 400 -18.82 18.99 18.47
CA ARG A 400 -18.25 19.45 19.73
C ARG A 400 -18.47 18.42 20.83
N ALA A 401 -17.58 18.42 21.81
CA ALA A 401 -17.66 17.52 22.97
C ALA A 401 -19.03 17.62 23.68
N GLU A 402 -19.56 18.83 23.81
CA GLU A 402 -20.79 19.10 24.56
C GLU A 402 -22.05 18.54 23.88
N SER A 403 -22.04 18.38 22.55
CA SER A 403 -23.19 17.89 21.77
C SER A 403 -22.99 16.50 21.17
N LEU A 404 -21.81 15.89 21.32
CA LEU A 404 -21.43 14.64 20.64
C LEU A 404 -22.42 13.49 20.90
N GLY A 405 -22.82 13.27 22.16
CA GLY A 405 -23.74 12.19 22.50
C GLY A 405 -25.13 12.32 21.85
N ASP A 406 -25.68 13.53 21.83
CA ASP A 406 -26.96 13.83 21.16
C ASP A 406 -26.82 13.70 19.64
N ALA A 407 -25.75 14.27 19.07
CA ALA A 407 -25.49 14.23 17.65
C ALA A 407 -25.32 12.80 17.11
N LEU A 408 -24.58 11.94 17.82
CA LEU A 408 -24.40 10.54 17.42
C LEU A 408 -25.70 9.73 17.53
N THR A 409 -26.54 10.04 18.51
CA THR A 409 -27.87 9.42 18.63
C THR A 409 -28.73 9.78 17.41
N ASP A 410 -28.78 11.06 17.05
CA ASP A 410 -29.56 11.54 15.91
C ASP A 410 -29.04 10.98 14.58
N VAL A 411 -27.71 10.93 14.39
CA VAL A 411 -27.09 10.33 13.20
C VAL A 411 -27.46 8.85 13.10
N ARG A 412 -27.46 8.11 14.21
CA ARG A 412 -27.85 6.71 14.22
C ARG A 412 -29.33 6.52 13.86
N GLU A 413 -30.21 7.38 14.38
CA GLU A 413 -31.63 7.36 14.03
C GLU A 413 -31.85 7.66 12.54
N LEU A 414 -31.15 8.67 12.00
CA LEU A 414 -31.17 8.99 10.57
C LEU A 414 -30.78 7.77 9.73
N LEU A 415 -29.65 7.12 10.05
CA LEU A 415 -29.20 5.92 9.36
C LEU A 415 -30.24 4.80 9.41
N LEU A 416 -30.89 4.57 10.55
CA LEU A 416 -31.93 3.55 10.70
C LEU A 416 -33.14 3.85 9.79
N ARG A 417 -33.68 5.08 9.85
CA ARG A 417 -34.91 5.43 9.12
C ARG A 417 -34.71 5.56 7.62
N THR A 418 -33.51 5.88 7.14
CA THR A 418 -33.19 5.98 5.70
C THR A 418 -32.69 4.67 5.09
N GLY A 419 -32.75 3.55 5.82
CA GLY A 419 -32.38 2.23 5.30
C GLY A 419 -30.89 1.89 5.35
N TYR A 420 -30.08 2.66 6.09
CA TYR A 420 -28.65 2.43 6.32
C TYR A 420 -28.33 1.95 7.74
N GLY A 421 -29.26 1.29 8.43
CA GLY A 421 -29.10 0.82 9.81
C GLY A 421 -27.93 -0.15 10.06
N ASN A 422 -27.43 -0.81 9.01
CA ASN A 422 -26.24 -1.68 9.07
C ASN A 422 -24.92 -0.90 8.98
N ALA A 423 -24.96 0.43 8.90
CA ALA A 423 -23.78 1.27 8.91
C ALA A 423 -22.89 0.95 10.12
N VAL A 424 -21.61 0.79 9.86
CA VAL A 424 -20.57 0.64 10.88
C VAL A 424 -20.10 2.06 11.23
N MET A 425 -20.09 2.42 12.52
CA MET A 425 -19.63 3.73 12.99
C MET A 425 -18.37 3.58 13.85
N TRP A 426 -17.35 4.39 13.57
CA TRP A 426 -16.10 4.43 14.34
C TRP A 426 -15.49 5.83 14.27
N GLY A 427 -14.61 6.21 15.18
CA GLY A 427 -14.11 7.59 15.14
C GLY A 427 -13.03 7.95 16.13
N HIS A 428 -12.43 9.12 15.92
CA HIS A 428 -11.44 9.73 16.80
C HIS A 428 -12.17 10.55 17.85
N LEU A 429 -12.53 9.91 18.96
CA LEU A 429 -13.42 10.49 19.97
C LEU A 429 -12.85 11.80 20.54
N LEU A 430 -11.53 11.89 20.76
CA LEU A 430 -10.89 13.09 21.30
C LEU A 430 -11.12 14.35 20.46
N ASP A 431 -11.34 14.21 19.15
CA ASP A 431 -11.60 15.32 18.23
C ASP A 431 -13.09 15.47 17.91
N GLY A 432 -13.96 14.67 18.53
CA GLY A 432 -15.38 14.58 18.20
C GLY A 432 -15.65 14.10 16.78
N ASN A 433 -14.66 13.49 16.13
CA ASN A 433 -14.72 13.02 14.76
C ASN A 433 -15.30 11.61 14.71
N VAL A 434 -16.32 11.39 13.90
CA VAL A 434 -16.92 10.07 13.65
C VAL A 434 -17.10 9.80 12.16
N HIS A 435 -16.76 8.59 11.77
CA HIS A 435 -16.94 8.04 10.44
C HIS A 435 -18.06 7.02 10.44
N PHE A 436 -18.75 6.89 9.30
CA PHE A 436 -19.67 5.78 9.09
C PHE A 436 -19.75 5.38 7.61
N THR A 437 -20.08 4.11 7.36
CA THR A 437 -20.23 3.60 5.99
C THR A 437 -21.68 3.49 5.55
N VAL A 438 -21.97 3.90 4.32
CA VAL A 438 -23.24 3.59 3.62
C VAL A 438 -22.97 2.92 2.27
N PHE A 439 -23.89 2.06 1.85
CA PHE A 439 -23.73 1.19 0.67
C PHE A 439 -24.87 1.32 -0.36
N PRO A 440 -25.10 2.50 -0.96
CA PRO A 440 -26.15 2.65 -1.97
C PRO A 440 -25.80 1.88 -3.27
N ASP A 441 -26.82 1.36 -3.96
CA ASP A 441 -26.67 0.86 -5.33
C ASP A 441 -26.73 2.03 -6.31
N ILE A 442 -25.57 2.65 -6.55
CA ILE A 442 -25.44 3.79 -7.47
C ILE A 442 -25.68 3.44 -8.96
N ASN A 443 -25.99 2.18 -9.27
CA ASN A 443 -26.42 1.79 -10.61
C ASN A 443 -27.93 2.01 -10.84
N ALA A 444 -28.71 2.19 -9.77
CA ALA A 444 -30.16 2.36 -9.79
C ALA A 444 -30.55 3.83 -9.50
N PRO A 445 -31.22 4.54 -10.42
CA PRO A 445 -31.59 5.95 -10.24
C PRO A 445 -32.37 6.24 -8.95
N GLU A 446 -33.30 5.36 -8.58
CA GLU A 446 -34.11 5.46 -7.36
C GLU A 446 -33.27 5.36 -6.08
N GLU A 447 -32.18 4.60 -6.10
CA GLU A 447 -31.25 4.50 -4.97
C GLU A 447 -30.33 5.73 -4.90
N VAL A 448 -30.03 6.37 -6.04
CA VAL A 448 -29.32 7.66 -6.07
C VAL A 448 -30.19 8.77 -5.49
N GLU A 449 -31.49 8.80 -5.77
CA GLU A 449 -32.44 9.75 -5.18
C GLU A 449 -32.58 9.56 -3.65
N LYS A 450 -32.64 8.31 -3.17
CA LYS A 450 -32.62 8.01 -1.73
C LYS A 450 -31.34 8.50 -1.06
N TYR A 451 -30.20 8.27 -1.69
CA TYR A 451 -28.92 8.79 -1.20
C TYR A 451 -28.90 10.33 -1.18
N ALA A 452 -29.47 10.98 -2.19
CA ALA A 452 -29.58 12.44 -2.24
C ALA A 452 -30.40 12.99 -1.07
N ALA A 453 -31.56 12.41 -0.81
CA ALA A 453 -32.41 12.79 0.32
C ALA A 453 -31.69 12.59 1.67
N PHE A 454 -31.01 11.45 1.84
CA PHE A 454 -30.19 11.18 3.03
C PHE A 454 -29.11 12.24 3.23
N MET A 455 -28.38 12.63 2.18
CA MET A 455 -27.33 13.65 2.28
C MET A 455 -27.88 15.03 2.67
N HIS A 456 -29.04 15.43 2.15
CA HIS A 456 -29.68 16.68 2.56
C HIS A 456 -30.05 16.68 4.05
N GLU A 457 -30.66 15.59 4.54
CA GLU A 457 -30.99 15.45 5.96
C GLU A 457 -29.75 15.40 6.85
N LEU A 458 -28.70 14.67 6.42
CA LEU A 458 -27.43 14.60 7.14
C LEU A 458 -26.78 15.99 7.25
N CYS A 459 -26.74 16.74 6.15
CA CYS A 459 -26.16 18.08 6.14
C CYS A 459 -26.94 19.05 7.03
N GLU A 460 -28.26 18.96 7.07
CA GLU A 460 -29.11 19.76 7.97
C GLU A 460 -28.84 19.40 9.45
N LEU A 461 -28.82 18.11 9.76
CA LEU A 461 -28.55 17.60 11.11
C LEU A 461 -27.17 18.05 11.59
N VAL A 462 -26.14 17.86 10.78
CA VAL A 462 -24.76 18.12 11.19
C VAL A 462 -24.48 19.62 11.26
N ALA A 463 -24.69 20.34 10.15
CA ALA A 463 -24.25 21.73 10.05
C ALA A 463 -25.18 22.72 10.76
N VAL A 464 -26.50 22.47 10.75
CA VAL A 464 -27.51 23.42 11.27
C VAL A 464 -27.94 23.04 12.68
N LYS A 465 -28.45 21.82 12.90
CA LYS A 465 -28.97 21.40 14.22
C LYS A 465 -27.86 21.33 15.28
N HIS A 466 -26.72 20.73 14.93
CA HIS A 466 -25.63 20.48 15.88
C HIS A 466 -24.41 21.39 15.72
N GLY A 467 -24.37 22.23 14.68
CA GLY A 467 -23.24 23.13 14.40
C GLY A 467 -21.91 22.42 14.07
N GLY A 468 -21.95 21.10 13.80
CA GLY A 468 -20.79 20.27 13.51
C GLY A 468 -20.15 20.52 12.14
N SER A 469 -19.05 19.84 11.85
CA SER A 469 -18.39 19.88 10.55
C SER A 469 -18.85 18.74 9.65
N LEU A 470 -19.15 19.06 8.38
CA LEU A 470 -19.56 18.07 7.38
C LEU A 470 -18.41 17.21 6.87
N LYS A 471 -17.17 17.72 7.00
CA LYS A 471 -15.93 17.01 6.63
C LYS A 471 -14.84 17.29 7.62
N ALA A 472 -14.43 16.26 8.36
CA ALA A 472 -13.38 16.36 9.35
C ALA A 472 -11.97 16.22 8.73
N GLU A 473 -11.72 15.18 7.92
CA GLU A 473 -10.38 14.83 7.41
C GLU A 473 -10.33 14.48 5.91
N HIS A 474 -11.43 14.01 5.33
CA HIS A 474 -11.44 13.46 3.96
C HIS A 474 -11.47 14.51 2.83
N GLY A 475 -11.48 15.80 3.19
CA GLY A 475 -11.67 16.92 2.27
C GLY A 475 -13.12 17.11 1.85
N THR A 476 -13.40 18.27 1.27
CA THR A 476 -14.70 18.66 0.70
C THR A 476 -14.95 17.93 -0.61
N GLY A 477 -13.95 17.94 -1.49
CA GLY A 477 -14.04 17.43 -2.85
C GLY A 477 -15.22 17.99 -3.64
N ARG A 478 -15.76 17.13 -4.50
CA ARG A 478 -17.03 17.34 -5.22
C ARG A 478 -18.23 16.93 -4.36
N ASN A 479 -18.03 15.99 -3.44
CA ASN A 479 -19.08 15.42 -2.60
C ASN A 479 -19.76 16.48 -1.72
N MET A 480 -18.97 17.39 -1.12
CA MET A 480 -19.51 18.40 -0.20
C MET A 480 -19.49 19.83 -0.71
N ALA A 481 -18.99 20.08 -1.92
CA ALA A 481 -18.91 21.42 -2.49
C ALA A 481 -20.26 22.19 -2.46
N PRO A 482 -21.42 21.57 -2.76
CA PRO A 482 -22.72 22.24 -2.66
C PRO A 482 -23.13 22.67 -1.25
N PHE A 483 -22.55 22.04 -0.22
CA PHE A 483 -22.97 22.21 1.16
C PHE A 483 -22.02 23.12 1.95
N VAL A 484 -20.93 23.61 1.35
CA VAL A 484 -19.99 24.54 2.00
C VAL A 484 -20.71 25.81 2.47
N GLU A 485 -21.59 26.39 1.64
CA GLU A 485 -22.38 27.56 2.03
C GLU A 485 -23.34 27.25 3.19
N LYS A 486 -23.89 26.03 3.26
CA LYS A 486 -24.76 25.62 4.37
C LYS A 486 -23.99 25.57 5.69
N GLU A 487 -22.74 25.10 5.68
CA GLU A 487 -21.90 25.06 6.88
C GLU A 487 -21.40 26.45 7.30
N TRP A 488 -20.93 27.25 6.35
CA TRP A 488 -20.22 28.50 6.63
C TRP A 488 -21.10 29.74 6.58
N GLY A 489 -22.26 29.67 5.95
CA GLY A 489 -23.08 30.83 5.62
C GLY A 489 -22.51 31.64 4.45
N ARG A 490 -23.35 32.53 3.91
CA ARG A 490 -23.08 33.26 2.68
C ARG A 490 -21.81 34.10 2.73
N GLU A 491 -21.64 34.88 3.80
CA GLU A 491 -20.55 35.87 3.90
C GLU A 491 -19.17 35.19 3.84
N ILE A 492 -18.99 34.12 4.62
CA ILE A 492 -17.73 33.37 4.64
C ILE A 492 -17.52 32.59 3.34
N TYR A 493 -18.59 32.02 2.75
CA TYR A 493 -18.48 31.35 1.47
C TYR A 493 -18.04 32.31 0.34
N GLU A 494 -18.48 33.57 0.36
CA GLU A 494 -18.01 34.58 -0.59
C GLU A 494 -16.54 34.95 -0.38
N LEU A 495 -16.02 34.94 0.87
CA LEU A 495 -14.56 35.04 1.10
C LEU A 495 -13.82 33.89 0.44
N MET A 496 -14.30 32.65 0.58
CA MET A 496 -13.70 31.48 -0.07
C MET A 496 -13.72 31.58 -1.61
N LYS A 497 -14.82 32.08 -2.19
CA LYS A 497 -14.90 32.33 -3.64
C LYS A 497 -13.90 33.39 -4.12
N ARG A 498 -13.69 34.45 -3.34
CA ARG A 498 -12.66 35.46 -3.61
C ARG A 498 -11.25 34.88 -3.54
N ILE A 499 -10.95 34.05 -2.52
CA ILE A 499 -9.69 33.30 -2.43
C ILE A 499 -9.46 32.52 -3.74
N LYS A 500 -10.44 31.71 -4.17
CA LYS A 500 -10.30 30.96 -5.43
C LYS A 500 -10.01 31.86 -6.63
N LYS A 501 -10.68 33.02 -6.73
CA LYS A 501 -10.49 33.98 -7.82
C LYS A 501 -9.10 34.63 -7.81
N ILE A 502 -8.53 34.89 -6.62
CA ILE A 502 -7.19 35.46 -6.45
C ILE A 502 -6.14 34.52 -7.06
N PHE A 503 -6.17 33.24 -6.70
CA PHE A 503 -5.14 32.27 -7.09
C PHE A 503 -5.37 31.66 -8.48
N ASP A 504 -6.62 31.62 -8.95
CA ASP A 504 -6.98 31.00 -10.22
C ASP A 504 -8.11 31.77 -10.93
N PRO A 505 -7.83 32.99 -11.43
CA PRO A 505 -8.82 33.82 -12.11
C PRO A 505 -9.35 33.19 -13.40
N GLU A 506 -8.54 32.35 -14.06
CA GLU A 506 -8.89 31.64 -15.30
C GLU A 506 -9.66 30.33 -15.04
N LYS A 507 -9.82 29.93 -13.77
CA LYS A 507 -10.53 28.71 -13.34
C LYS A 507 -9.93 27.41 -13.92
N ILE A 508 -8.61 27.35 -14.09
CA ILE A 508 -7.91 26.18 -14.64
C ILE A 508 -7.57 25.13 -13.57
N LEU A 509 -7.43 25.49 -12.30
CA LEU A 509 -7.00 24.58 -11.23
C LEU A 509 -8.20 23.84 -10.61
N ASN A 510 -8.27 22.54 -10.89
CA ASN A 510 -9.21 21.56 -10.31
C ASN A 510 -10.68 22.03 -10.21
N PRO A 511 -11.32 22.42 -11.33
CA PRO A 511 -12.65 23.02 -11.31
C PRO A 511 -13.73 22.09 -10.74
N GLY A 512 -14.66 22.68 -9.99
CA GLY A 512 -15.79 21.98 -9.37
C GLY A 512 -15.48 21.28 -8.05
N VAL A 513 -14.25 21.42 -7.53
CA VAL A 513 -13.83 21.01 -6.19
C VAL A 513 -13.88 22.20 -5.24
N LEU A 514 -14.32 21.97 -3.99
CA LEU A 514 -14.51 22.96 -2.92
C LEU A 514 -15.56 24.02 -3.23
N ILE A 515 -15.35 24.78 -4.30
CA ILE A 515 -16.26 25.82 -4.79
C ILE A 515 -16.96 25.30 -6.04
N ASN A 516 -18.28 25.15 -5.95
CA ASN A 516 -19.09 24.69 -7.07
C ASN A 516 -20.50 25.31 -6.98
N ASP A 517 -20.97 25.84 -8.10
CA ASP A 517 -22.30 26.46 -8.19
C ASP A 517 -23.39 25.44 -8.56
N ASP A 518 -23.03 24.20 -8.94
CA ASP A 518 -23.97 23.13 -9.24
C ASP A 518 -24.43 22.43 -7.94
N PRO A 519 -25.69 22.62 -7.51
CA PRO A 519 -26.18 22.06 -6.25
C PRO A 519 -26.25 20.53 -6.25
N ASP A 520 -26.31 19.90 -7.43
CA ASP A 520 -26.49 18.46 -7.60
C ASP A 520 -25.18 17.73 -7.96
N ILE A 521 -24.03 18.41 -7.93
CA ILE A 521 -22.76 17.78 -8.36
C ILE A 521 -22.42 16.52 -7.55
N PHE A 522 -22.84 16.44 -6.28
CA PHE A 522 -22.57 15.32 -5.38
C PHE A 522 -23.23 14.00 -5.81
N ILE A 523 -24.25 14.05 -6.69
CA ILE A 523 -24.93 12.88 -7.28
C ILE A 523 -24.68 12.73 -8.79
N LYS A 524 -23.82 13.58 -9.37
CA LYS A 524 -23.42 13.51 -10.79
C LYS A 524 -22.11 12.75 -10.94
N ASN A 525 -21.89 12.20 -12.14
CA ASN A 525 -20.65 11.50 -12.51
C ASN A 525 -20.30 10.32 -11.59
N LEU A 526 -21.31 9.63 -11.05
CA LEU A 526 -21.10 8.46 -10.18
C LEU A 526 -20.52 7.29 -10.99
N LYS A 527 -19.57 6.57 -10.39
CA LYS A 527 -18.91 5.42 -11.02
C LYS A 527 -19.84 4.22 -11.02
N ARG A 528 -20.19 3.67 -12.19
CA ARG A 528 -20.93 2.40 -12.23
C ARG A 528 -20.10 1.25 -11.66
N ILE A 529 -20.76 0.36 -10.93
CA ILE A 529 -20.16 -0.81 -10.28
C ILE A 529 -20.86 -2.07 -10.82
N PRO A 530 -20.45 -2.57 -12.00
CA PRO A 530 -20.99 -3.79 -12.56
C PRO A 530 -20.48 -5.00 -11.76
N GLU A 531 -21.27 -6.08 -11.76
CA GLU A 531 -20.76 -7.40 -11.43
C GLU A 531 -19.80 -7.83 -12.54
N ALA A 532 -18.57 -8.22 -12.19
CA ALA A 532 -17.53 -8.46 -13.17
C ALA A 532 -16.83 -9.80 -12.96
N ASN A 533 -16.26 -10.03 -11.77
CA ASN A 533 -15.63 -11.30 -11.42
C ASN A 533 -15.57 -11.44 -9.89
N PRO A 534 -16.02 -12.57 -9.31
CA PRO A 534 -16.08 -12.76 -7.86
C PRO A 534 -14.76 -12.50 -7.11
N ILE A 535 -13.60 -12.70 -7.76
CA ILE A 535 -12.27 -12.43 -7.19
C ILE A 535 -12.08 -10.94 -6.87
N ILE A 536 -12.74 -10.04 -7.62
CA ILE A 536 -12.52 -8.59 -7.56
C ILE A 536 -13.77 -7.78 -7.24
N ASP A 537 -14.97 -8.38 -7.19
CA ASP A 537 -16.22 -7.63 -6.98
C ASP A 537 -16.28 -6.92 -5.61
N LYS A 538 -15.60 -7.48 -4.60
CA LYS A 538 -15.41 -6.82 -3.29
C LYS A 538 -14.46 -5.62 -3.33
N CYS A 539 -13.72 -5.36 -4.41
CA CYS A 539 -12.81 -4.22 -4.50
C CYS A 539 -13.57 -2.87 -4.50
N ILE A 540 -13.10 -1.93 -3.67
CA ILE A 540 -13.60 -0.55 -3.57
C ILE A 540 -12.78 0.48 -4.36
N GLU A 541 -11.73 0.03 -5.06
CA GLU A 541 -10.82 0.88 -5.85
C GLU A 541 -9.96 1.87 -5.02
N CYS A 542 -9.71 1.58 -3.73
CA CYS A 542 -8.96 2.46 -2.82
C CYS A 542 -7.48 2.72 -3.19
N GLY A 543 -6.87 1.84 -3.99
CA GLY A 543 -5.49 2.01 -4.47
C GLY A 543 -4.38 1.60 -3.50
N PHE A 544 -4.69 1.08 -2.30
CA PHE A 544 -3.66 0.72 -1.30
C PHE A 544 -2.70 -0.37 -1.81
N CYS A 545 -3.19 -1.23 -2.70
CA CYS A 545 -2.42 -2.30 -3.30
C CYS A 545 -1.39 -1.84 -4.36
N GLU A 546 -1.43 -0.57 -4.81
CA GLU A 546 -0.58 -0.11 -5.91
C GLU A 546 0.89 0.01 -5.53
N VAL A 547 1.19 0.45 -4.31
CA VAL A 547 2.57 0.71 -3.84
C VAL A 547 3.45 -0.54 -3.81
N SER A 548 2.84 -1.70 -3.58
CA SER A 548 3.51 -3.01 -3.50
C SER A 548 3.64 -3.70 -4.86
N CYS A 549 3.04 -3.17 -5.92
CA CYS A 549 2.99 -3.85 -7.21
C CYS A 549 4.30 -3.72 -7.98
N PRO A 550 4.89 -4.83 -8.47
CA PRO A 550 6.14 -4.78 -9.24
C PRO A 550 6.00 -4.04 -10.58
N SER A 551 4.79 -3.87 -11.10
CA SER A 551 4.53 -3.16 -12.37
C SER A 551 4.15 -1.69 -12.19
N LYS A 552 4.20 -1.12 -10.97
CA LYS A 552 3.75 0.25 -10.67
C LYS A 552 4.42 1.34 -11.52
N ASN A 553 5.66 1.10 -11.94
CA ASN A 553 6.44 2.01 -12.79
C ASN A 553 6.54 1.53 -14.25
N LEU A 554 5.73 0.54 -14.67
CA LEU A 554 5.81 -0.10 -15.98
C LEU A 554 4.48 -0.10 -16.74
N THR A 555 3.45 -0.71 -16.16
CA THR A 555 2.12 -0.90 -16.78
C THR A 555 1.04 -0.78 -15.71
N PHE A 556 -0.02 -1.61 -15.75
CA PHE A 556 -1.14 -1.51 -14.81
C PHE A 556 -0.76 -2.02 -13.41
N THR A 557 -1.22 -1.28 -12.41
CA THR A 557 -1.26 -1.71 -11.00
C THR A 557 -2.45 -2.65 -10.75
N PRO A 558 -2.61 -3.23 -9.55
CA PRO A 558 -3.76 -4.10 -9.24
C PRO A 558 -5.10 -3.36 -9.35
N ARG A 559 -5.22 -2.13 -8.82
CA ARG A 559 -6.42 -1.29 -8.99
C ARG A 559 -6.67 -1.00 -10.48
N GLN A 560 -5.65 -0.62 -11.23
CA GLN A 560 -5.79 -0.33 -12.66
C GLN A 560 -6.26 -1.55 -13.47
N ARG A 561 -5.77 -2.76 -13.15
CA ARG A 561 -6.27 -4.02 -13.73
C ARG A 561 -7.75 -4.26 -13.42
N ILE A 562 -8.17 -4.01 -12.18
CA ILE A 562 -9.57 -4.15 -11.76
C ILE A 562 -10.47 -3.17 -12.51
N VAL A 563 -10.06 -1.90 -12.60
CA VAL A 563 -10.79 -0.86 -13.34
C VAL A 563 -10.91 -1.22 -14.82
N ALA A 564 -9.81 -1.64 -15.45
CA ALA A 564 -9.82 -2.10 -16.83
C ALA A 564 -10.76 -3.30 -17.01
N TYR A 565 -10.72 -4.28 -16.11
CA TYR A 565 -11.58 -5.44 -16.15
C TYR A 565 -13.07 -5.06 -16.05
N ARG A 566 -13.44 -4.24 -15.07
CA ARG A 566 -14.83 -3.77 -14.87
C ARG A 566 -15.33 -2.99 -16.08
N HIS A 567 -14.51 -2.11 -16.64
CA HIS A 567 -14.87 -1.34 -17.83
C HIS A 567 -15.12 -2.22 -19.05
N LEU A 568 -14.27 -3.22 -19.27
CA LEU A 568 -14.45 -4.16 -20.37
C LEU A 568 -15.69 -5.05 -20.15
N ALA A 569 -15.97 -5.45 -18.91
CA ALA A 569 -17.18 -6.18 -18.55
C ALA A 569 -18.46 -5.37 -18.80
N GLU A 570 -18.48 -4.10 -18.36
CA GLU A 570 -19.60 -3.18 -18.57
C GLU A 570 -19.95 -3.01 -20.05
N GLN A 571 -18.93 -2.78 -20.90
CA GLN A 571 -19.14 -2.62 -22.33
C GLN A 571 -19.65 -3.89 -23.03
N THR A 572 -19.32 -5.07 -22.50
CA THR A 572 -19.86 -6.36 -22.99
C THR A 572 -21.32 -6.54 -22.56
N ILE A 573 -21.67 -6.18 -21.32
CA ILE A 573 -23.06 -6.23 -20.81
C ILE A 573 -23.96 -5.25 -21.56
N SER A 574 -23.47 -4.03 -21.84
CA SER A 574 -24.26 -2.97 -22.47
C SER A 574 -24.45 -3.15 -23.99
N GLY A 575 -23.98 -4.24 -24.59
CA GLY A 575 -24.12 -4.53 -26.03
C GLY A 575 -23.31 -3.60 -26.96
N ASN A 576 -22.50 -2.67 -26.42
CA ASN A 576 -21.85 -1.60 -27.18
C ASN A 576 -20.67 -2.06 -28.07
N LYS A 577 -20.11 -3.26 -27.86
CA LYS A 577 -19.06 -3.85 -28.70
C LYS A 577 -19.23 -5.37 -28.82
N ARG A 578 -19.08 -5.94 -30.03
CA ARG A 578 -19.13 -7.40 -30.29
C ARG A 578 -17.83 -8.08 -29.80
N GLY A 579 -17.93 -9.04 -28.88
CA GLY A 579 -16.81 -9.89 -28.44
C GLY A 579 -16.88 -10.29 -26.96
N SER A 580 -16.35 -11.46 -26.60
CA SER A 580 -16.29 -11.90 -25.19
C SER A 580 -15.24 -11.09 -24.40
N ILE A 581 -15.44 -10.94 -23.09
CA ILE A 581 -14.47 -10.28 -22.19
C ILE A 581 -13.07 -10.91 -22.36
N ALA A 582 -13.00 -12.25 -22.48
CA ALA A 582 -11.76 -12.98 -22.68
C ALA A 582 -11.00 -12.57 -23.96
N ALA A 583 -11.71 -12.32 -25.07
CA ALA A 583 -11.07 -11.88 -26.32
C ALA A 583 -10.44 -10.48 -26.15
N ARG A 584 -11.16 -9.57 -25.47
CA ARG A 584 -10.69 -8.20 -25.21
C ARG A 584 -9.52 -8.17 -24.22
N MET A 585 -9.54 -9.02 -23.20
CA MET A 585 -8.41 -9.17 -22.27
C MET A 585 -7.14 -9.60 -22.98
N LYS A 586 -7.25 -10.42 -24.03
CA LYS A 586 -6.11 -10.86 -24.83
C LYS A 586 -5.45 -9.70 -25.59
N GLU A 587 -6.23 -8.74 -26.09
CA GLU A 587 -5.73 -7.54 -26.78
C GLU A 587 -4.89 -6.65 -25.85
N ILE A 588 -5.17 -6.68 -24.55
CA ILE A 588 -4.44 -5.93 -23.52
C ILE A 588 -3.66 -6.85 -22.56
N SER A 589 -3.29 -8.03 -23.04
CA SER A 589 -2.61 -9.06 -22.24
C SER A 589 -1.31 -8.55 -21.63
N TYR A 590 -0.55 -7.70 -22.33
CA TYR A 590 0.71 -7.16 -21.81
C TYR A 590 0.54 -6.41 -20.46
N PRO A 591 -0.26 -5.33 -20.36
CA PRO A 591 -0.49 -4.65 -19.09
C PRO A 591 -1.38 -5.42 -18.10
N MET A 592 -2.31 -6.27 -18.57
CA MET A 592 -3.20 -7.03 -17.69
C MET A 592 -2.54 -8.24 -17.05
N GLU A 593 -1.84 -9.05 -17.84
CA GLU A 593 -1.45 -10.39 -17.48
C GLU A 593 0.07 -10.59 -17.53
N GLU A 594 0.72 -10.16 -18.60
CA GLU A 594 2.11 -10.54 -18.84
C GLU A 594 3.09 -9.83 -17.88
N THR A 595 2.75 -8.61 -17.50
CA THR A 595 3.52 -7.80 -16.55
C THR A 595 3.04 -7.97 -15.10
N CYS A 596 2.22 -8.98 -14.81
CA CYS A 596 1.85 -9.35 -13.44
C CYS A 596 2.69 -10.53 -12.92
N ALA A 597 3.38 -10.31 -11.80
CA ALA A 597 4.20 -11.33 -11.15
C ALA A 597 3.39 -12.47 -10.51
N THR A 598 2.08 -12.29 -10.30
CA THR A 598 1.19 -13.22 -9.58
C THR A 598 1.71 -13.60 -8.17
N ASP A 599 2.41 -12.66 -7.53
CA ASP A 599 3.00 -12.83 -6.19
C ASP A 599 1.96 -12.84 -5.05
N GLY A 600 0.83 -12.16 -5.24
CA GLY A 600 -0.24 -12.03 -4.25
C GLY A 600 0.01 -10.98 -3.16
N LEU A 601 1.10 -10.19 -3.23
CA LEU A 601 1.39 -9.14 -2.23
C LEU A 601 0.31 -8.04 -2.23
N CYS A 602 -0.35 -7.83 -3.37
CA CYS A 602 -1.50 -6.93 -3.46
C CYS A 602 -2.67 -7.36 -2.54
N GLY A 603 -2.81 -8.65 -2.24
CA GLY A 603 -3.83 -9.16 -1.32
C GLY A 603 -3.54 -8.84 0.14
N ILE A 604 -2.26 -8.81 0.54
CA ILE A 604 -1.84 -8.40 1.89
C ILE A 604 -2.06 -6.89 2.09
N ALA A 605 -1.73 -6.09 1.07
CA ALA A 605 -1.93 -4.64 1.10
C ALA A 605 -3.40 -4.23 0.91
N CYS A 606 -4.27 -5.14 0.44
CA CYS A 606 -5.66 -4.84 0.16
C CYS A 606 -6.50 -4.97 1.44
N PRO A 607 -7.24 -3.93 1.84
CA PRO A 607 -8.09 -3.99 3.03
C PRO A 607 -9.09 -5.15 2.98
N VAL A 608 -9.67 -5.42 1.81
CA VAL A 608 -10.69 -6.47 1.63
C VAL A 608 -10.12 -7.76 1.00
N GLY A 609 -8.79 -7.95 1.09
CA GLY A 609 -8.12 -9.22 0.74
C GLY A 609 -8.05 -9.56 -0.76
N ILE A 610 -8.16 -8.57 -1.64
CA ILE A 610 -8.18 -8.81 -3.10
C ILE A 610 -6.80 -9.14 -3.65
N ASP A 611 -6.66 -10.37 -4.13
CA ASP A 611 -5.46 -10.85 -4.81
C ASP A 611 -5.68 -10.87 -6.33
N THR A 612 -5.19 -9.82 -7.01
CA THR A 612 -5.21 -9.77 -8.49
C THR A 612 -4.31 -10.82 -9.15
N GLY A 613 -3.37 -11.41 -8.42
CA GLY A 613 -2.60 -12.57 -8.88
C GLY A 613 -3.50 -13.77 -9.14
N LYS A 614 -4.56 -13.98 -8.34
CA LYS A 614 -5.58 -15.02 -8.60
C LYS A 614 -6.37 -14.74 -9.88
N LEU A 615 -6.80 -13.48 -10.07
CA LEU A 615 -7.47 -13.05 -11.30
C LEU A 615 -6.58 -13.31 -12.53
N VAL A 616 -5.30 -12.95 -12.46
CA VAL A 616 -4.37 -13.16 -13.57
C VAL A 616 -4.12 -14.64 -13.85
N LYS A 617 -4.04 -15.50 -12.82
CA LYS A 617 -3.96 -16.97 -13.01
C LYS A 617 -5.21 -17.55 -13.67
N GLU A 618 -6.39 -17.01 -13.35
CA GLU A 618 -7.66 -17.36 -14.02
C GLU A 618 -7.64 -16.93 -15.51
N LEU A 619 -7.22 -15.69 -15.80
CA LEU A 619 -7.08 -15.20 -17.17
C LEU A 619 -6.10 -16.05 -17.99
N ARG A 620 -4.94 -16.39 -17.42
CA ARG A 620 -3.96 -17.30 -18.04
C ARG A 620 -4.56 -18.64 -18.39
N TRP A 621 -5.32 -19.21 -17.46
CA TRP A 621 -5.97 -20.50 -17.67
C TRP A 621 -6.97 -20.45 -18.83
N GLN A 622 -7.83 -19.43 -18.87
CA GLN A 622 -8.80 -19.24 -19.94
C GLN A 622 -8.15 -19.01 -21.31
N GLN A 623 -6.97 -18.38 -21.35
CA GLN A 623 -6.23 -18.11 -22.59
C GLN A 623 -5.39 -19.30 -23.09
N ASN A 624 -5.06 -20.26 -22.23
CA ASN A 624 -4.23 -21.41 -22.60
C ASN A 624 -4.94 -22.33 -23.61
N GLY A 625 -4.49 -22.29 -24.86
CA GLY A 625 -5.01 -23.15 -25.94
C GLY A 625 -4.62 -24.63 -25.83
N LYS A 626 -5.16 -25.46 -26.73
CA LYS A 626 -4.89 -26.91 -26.80
C LYS A 626 -3.40 -27.24 -26.97
N LEU A 627 -2.70 -26.49 -27.84
CA LEU A 627 -1.27 -26.70 -28.09
C LEU A 627 -0.41 -26.40 -26.85
N ALA A 628 -0.66 -25.28 -26.17
CA ALA A 628 0.05 -24.91 -24.95
C ALA A 628 -0.13 -25.97 -23.85
N ASN A 629 -1.37 -26.46 -23.67
CA ASN A 629 -1.66 -27.57 -22.74
C ASN A 629 -0.96 -28.87 -23.14
N LYS A 630 -0.85 -29.19 -24.43
CA LYS A 630 -0.13 -30.38 -24.91
C LYS A 630 1.37 -30.29 -24.60
N VAL A 631 1.98 -29.12 -24.80
CA VAL A 631 3.39 -28.87 -24.43
C VAL A 631 3.58 -28.99 -22.91
N ALA A 632 2.67 -28.41 -22.13
CA ALA A 632 2.69 -28.53 -20.67
C ALA A 632 2.55 -30.00 -20.21
N ASP A 633 1.67 -30.79 -20.85
CA ASP A 633 1.53 -32.23 -20.58
C ASP A 633 2.83 -32.98 -20.90
N ILE A 634 3.50 -32.69 -22.03
CA ILE A 634 4.80 -33.30 -22.37
C ILE A 634 5.84 -33.00 -21.29
N ILE A 635 5.97 -31.73 -20.88
CA ILE A 635 6.93 -31.32 -19.85
C ILE A 635 6.61 -32.00 -18.52
N ALA A 636 5.35 -31.95 -18.08
CA ALA A 636 4.90 -32.54 -16.83
C ALA A 636 5.14 -34.06 -16.81
N ASN A 637 4.86 -34.76 -17.91
CA ASN A 637 5.05 -36.22 -18.01
C ASN A 637 6.53 -36.61 -18.10
N ASN A 638 7.40 -35.73 -18.58
CA ASN A 638 8.82 -36.01 -18.83
C ASN A 638 9.76 -35.17 -17.98
N MET A 639 9.37 -34.81 -16.75
CA MET A 639 10.13 -33.90 -15.88
C MET A 639 11.60 -34.32 -15.68
N ALA A 640 11.88 -35.62 -15.54
CA ALA A 640 13.24 -36.14 -15.43
C ALA A 640 14.09 -35.89 -16.68
N GLY A 641 13.52 -36.09 -17.88
CA GLY A 641 14.17 -35.80 -19.15
C GLY A 641 14.39 -34.30 -19.36
N THR A 642 13.36 -33.50 -19.08
CA THR A 642 13.42 -32.04 -19.20
C THR A 642 14.51 -31.44 -18.31
N THR A 643 14.54 -31.80 -17.03
CA THR A 643 15.56 -31.30 -16.08
C THR A 643 16.96 -31.83 -16.41
N ALA A 644 17.10 -33.05 -16.91
CA ALA A 644 18.38 -33.58 -17.38
C ALA A 644 18.92 -32.83 -18.62
N LEU A 645 18.05 -32.48 -19.56
CA LEU A 645 18.41 -31.67 -20.72
C LEU A 645 18.86 -30.26 -20.28
N LEU A 646 18.07 -29.60 -19.42
CA LEU A 646 18.40 -28.26 -18.91
C LEU A 646 19.76 -28.24 -18.19
N ARG A 647 20.07 -29.25 -17.37
CA ARG A 647 21.40 -29.36 -16.71
C ARG A 647 22.56 -29.44 -17.71
N LYS A 648 22.37 -29.95 -18.91
CA LYS A 648 23.41 -29.96 -19.96
C LYS A 648 23.55 -28.61 -20.66
N LEU A 649 22.47 -27.85 -20.76
CA LEU A 649 22.44 -26.56 -21.46
C LEU A 649 22.94 -25.39 -20.59
N LEU A 650 22.62 -25.40 -19.29
CA LEU A 650 22.95 -24.30 -18.36
C LEU A 650 24.45 -23.94 -18.23
N PRO A 651 25.42 -24.84 -18.40
CA PRO A 651 26.84 -24.47 -18.40
C PRO A 651 27.31 -23.71 -19.65
N ILE A 652 26.59 -23.82 -20.78
CA ILE A 652 27.02 -23.27 -22.09
C ILE A 652 27.23 -21.74 -22.02
N PRO A 653 26.32 -20.93 -21.46
CA PRO A 653 26.52 -19.47 -21.39
C PRO A 653 27.75 -19.07 -20.58
N HIS A 654 28.08 -19.81 -19.52
CA HIS A 654 29.30 -19.56 -18.73
C HIS A 654 30.56 -20.00 -19.45
N TYR A 655 30.52 -21.09 -20.23
CA TYR A 655 31.63 -21.48 -21.09
C TYR A 655 31.93 -20.39 -22.11
N ILE A 656 30.90 -19.92 -22.84
CA ILE A 656 31.03 -18.83 -23.82
C ILE A 656 31.48 -17.53 -23.13
N GLY A 657 30.88 -17.19 -21.99
CA GLY A 657 31.20 -15.99 -21.23
C GLY A 657 32.63 -15.97 -20.69
N LYS A 658 33.20 -17.13 -20.33
CA LYS A 658 34.60 -17.26 -19.90
C LYS A 658 35.60 -17.26 -21.06
N THR A 659 35.21 -17.73 -22.25
CA THR A 659 36.11 -17.80 -23.41
C THR A 659 36.11 -16.52 -24.25
N VAL A 660 34.95 -15.90 -24.48
CA VAL A 660 34.78 -14.73 -25.36
C VAL A 660 34.40 -13.46 -24.59
N GLY A 661 34.06 -13.58 -23.30
CA GLY A 661 33.64 -12.49 -22.44
C GLY A 661 32.12 -12.38 -22.27
N TYR A 662 31.68 -12.12 -21.04
CA TYR A 662 30.25 -11.97 -20.72
C TYR A 662 29.52 -10.85 -21.50
N PRO A 663 30.11 -9.67 -21.78
CA PRO A 663 29.45 -8.64 -22.59
C PRO A 663 29.11 -9.11 -24.01
N ALA A 664 29.98 -9.88 -24.65
CA ALA A 664 29.73 -10.44 -25.98
C ALA A 664 28.61 -11.49 -25.94
N MET A 665 28.64 -12.40 -24.96
CA MET A 665 27.60 -13.41 -24.75
C MET A 665 26.22 -12.76 -24.54
N GLU A 666 26.13 -11.75 -23.67
CA GLU A 666 24.89 -11.02 -23.42
C GLU A 666 24.40 -10.24 -24.65
N SER A 667 25.31 -9.74 -25.50
CA SER A 667 24.93 -9.07 -26.75
C SER A 667 24.29 -10.04 -27.74
N VAL A 668 24.83 -11.25 -27.87
CA VAL A 668 24.24 -12.33 -28.69
C VAL A 668 22.88 -12.75 -28.11
N ALA A 669 22.78 -12.97 -26.80
CA ALA A 669 21.52 -13.33 -26.14
C ALA A 669 20.45 -12.26 -26.34
N LYS A 670 20.80 -10.97 -26.22
CA LYS A 670 19.92 -9.84 -26.53
C LYS A 670 19.49 -9.82 -27.99
N GLY A 671 20.40 -10.14 -28.92
CA GLY A 671 20.10 -10.28 -30.34
C GLY A 671 19.05 -11.36 -30.60
N LEU A 672 19.25 -12.57 -30.07
CA LEU A 672 18.30 -13.69 -30.18
C LEU A 672 16.95 -13.37 -29.53
N TYR A 673 16.95 -12.76 -28.36
CA TYR A 673 15.75 -12.32 -27.65
C TYR A 673 14.91 -11.32 -28.47
N LYS A 674 15.56 -10.32 -29.09
CA LYS A 674 14.90 -9.31 -29.94
C LYS A 674 14.40 -9.90 -31.26
N LEU A 675 15.27 -10.64 -31.98
CA LEU A 675 14.93 -11.23 -33.28
C LEU A 675 13.84 -12.29 -33.18
N GLY A 676 13.81 -13.05 -32.09
CA GLY A 676 12.79 -14.06 -31.84
C GLY A 676 11.46 -13.52 -31.31
N ASN A 677 11.26 -12.19 -31.22
CA ASN A 677 10.07 -11.58 -30.63
C ASN A 677 9.72 -12.20 -29.25
N ARG A 678 10.70 -12.29 -28.35
CA ARG A 678 10.59 -12.92 -27.01
C ARG A 678 10.32 -14.43 -27.01
N ALA A 679 10.49 -15.14 -28.14
CA ALA A 679 10.41 -16.60 -28.15
C ALA A 679 11.59 -17.29 -27.43
N PHE A 680 12.73 -16.61 -27.31
CA PHE A 680 13.92 -17.09 -26.61
C PHE A 680 14.10 -16.36 -25.27
N PRO A 681 14.49 -17.05 -24.19
CA PRO A 681 14.75 -16.41 -22.90
C PRO A 681 15.98 -15.50 -22.96
N LEU A 682 15.93 -14.35 -22.30
CA LEU A 682 17.08 -13.47 -22.13
C LEU A 682 18.03 -14.02 -21.05
N TRP A 683 19.04 -14.78 -21.46
CA TRP A 683 20.10 -15.21 -20.56
C TRP A 683 21.11 -14.09 -20.28
N THR A 684 21.55 -13.99 -19.03
CA THR A 684 22.54 -13.01 -18.57
C THR A 684 23.71 -13.72 -17.92
N ARG A 685 24.78 -12.99 -17.58
CA ARG A 685 25.89 -13.54 -16.78
C ARG A 685 25.45 -14.10 -15.42
N HIS A 686 24.31 -13.64 -14.91
CA HIS A 686 23.74 -14.04 -13.63
C HIS A 686 22.80 -15.25 -13.75
N THR A 687 22.58 -15.80 -14.95
CA THR A 687 21.94 -17.11 -15.08
C THR A 687 22.78 -18.14 -14.30
N PRO A 688 22.18 -19.01 -13.49
CA PRO A 688 22.89 -20.07 -12.76
C PRO A 688 23.44 -21.17 -13.66
N SER A 689 24.58 -21.76 -13.26
CA SER A 689 25.05 -23.02 -13.82
C SER A 689 24.26 -24.23 -13.29
N ALA A 690 24.52 -25.40 -13.86
CA ALA A 690 23.82 -26.63 -13.51
C ALA A 690 24.17 -27.15 -12.11
N SER A 691 23.19 -27.75 -11.45
CA SER A 691 23.40 -28.51 -10.20
C SER A 691 23.88 -29.95 -10.48
N LYS A 692 24.66 -30.50 -9.55
CA LYS A 692 25.14 -31.89 -9.56
C LYS A 692 23.97 -32.85 -9.41
N LYS A 693 24.06 -34.03 -10.05
CA LYS A 693 23.04 -35.07 -9.88
C LYS A 693 23.14 -35.66 -8.46
N ILE A 694 22.06 -35.58 -7.69
CA ILE A 694 21.94 -36.25 -6.39
C ILE A 694 21.78 -37.75 -6.64
N LYS A 695 22.79 -38.54 -6.27
CA LYS A 695 22.84 -39.99 -6.57
C LYS A 695 22.19 -40.88 -5.51
N HIS A 696 22.17 -40.42 -4.25
CA HIS A 696 21.69 -41.19 -3.10
C HIS A 696 20.37 -40.61 -2.59
N ASP A 697 19.52 -41.48 -2.05
CA ASP A 697 18.24 -41.10 -1.46
C ASP A 697 18.33 -41.02 0.08
N ILE A 698 19.38 -41.57 0.69
CA ILE A 698 19.64 -41.49 2.14
C ILE A 698 21.08 -41.02 2.34
N PHE A 699 21.25 -40.03 3.21
CA PHE A 699 22.53 -39.55 3.70
C PHE A 699 22.56 -39.77 5.22
N PRO A 700 23.20 -40.84 5.71
CA PRO A 700 23.22 -41.15 7.14
C PRO A 700 24.06 -40.11 7.91
N ALA A 701 23.61 -39.80 9.13
CA ALA A 701 24.46 -39.13 10.11
C ALA A 701 25.54 -40.09 10.62
N GLU A 702 26.51 -39.55 11.36
CA GLU A 702 27.53 -40.37 12.03
C GLU A 702 26.95 -41.17 13.21
N ASN A 703 25.94 -40.64 13.90
CA ASN A 703 25.25 -41.32 15.00
C ASN A 703 24.02 -42.09 14.48
N PRO A 704 23.88 -43.40 14.79
CA PRO A 704 22.68 -44.19 14.44
C PRO A 704 21.36 -43.63 15.01
N ASP A 705 21.40 -42.98 16.16
CA ASP A 705 20.23 -42.39 16.84
C ASP A 705 19.99 -40.92 16.44
N ALA A 706 20.66 -40.46 15.38
CA ALA A 706 20.51 -39.11 14.87
C ALA A 706 19.07 -38.78 14.46
N PRO A 707 18.60 -37.54 14.68
CA PRO A 707 17.31 -37.10 14.19
C PRO A 707 17.25 -37.21 12.66
N MET A 708 16.08 -37.61 12.15
CA MET A 708 15.85 -37.75 10.71
C MET A 708 15.06 -36.56 10.15
N VAL A 709 15.39 -36.15 8.93
CA VAL A 709 14.67 -35.10 8.21
C VAL A 709 14.50 -35.48 6.74
N VAL A 710 13.36 -35.13 6.15
CA VAL A 710 13.18 -35.22 4.70
C VAL A 710 13.64 -33.90 4.08
N TYR A 711 14.62 -33.93 3.18
CA TYR A 711 15.00 -32.77 2.38
C TYR A 711 14.42 -32.91 0.98
N PHE A 712 13.57 -31.96 0.58
CA PHE A 712 13.07 -31.86 -0.78
C PHE A 712 13.86 -30.79 -1.57
N PRO A 713 14.86 -31.19 -2.37
CA PRO A 713 15.50 -30.30 -3.33
C PRO A 713 14.54 -30.02 -4.48
N THR A 714 14.12 -28.76 -4.61
CA THR A 714 13.14 -28.37 -5.61
C THR A 714 13.63 -28.62 -7.03
N CYS A 715 12.71 -28.69 -7.99
CA CYS A 715 13.06 -28.94 -9.39
C CYS A 715 13.97 -27.87 -9.97
N ILE A 716 13.89 -26.65 -9.45
CA ILE A 716 14.74 -25.53 -9.80
C ILE A 716 16.13 -25.74 -9.20
N THR A 717 16.29 -25.90 -7.88
CA THR A 717 17.63 -25.99 -7.25
C THR A 717 18.42 -27.21 -7.70
N ARG A 718 17.78 -28.38 -7.89
CA ARG A 718 18.47 -29.57 -8.42
C ARG A 718 18.77 -29.52 -9.92
N THR A 719 18.29 -28.49 -10.63
CA THR A 719 18.57 -28.25 -12.05
C THR A 719 19.56 -27.11 -12.22
N MET A 720 19.29 -25.96 -11.59
CA MET A 720 20.00 -24.68 -11.74
C MET A 720 20.51 -24.10 -10.40
N GLY A 721 20.87 -24.97 -9.45
CA GLY A 721 21.42 -24.57 -8.15
C GLY A 721 22.93 -24.36 -8.12
N GLY A 722 23.64 -24.57 -9.23
CA GLY A 722 25.10 -24.36 -9.33
C GLY A 722 25.47 -22.87 -9.33
N PRO A 723 26.74 -22.51 -9.10
CA PRO A 723 27.19 -21.12 -8.97
C PRO A 723 26.94 -20.29 -10.23
N SER A 724 26.90 -18.96 -10.07
CA SER A 724 26.77 -17.99 -11.17
C SER A 724 27.96 -17.02 -11.19
N PHE A 725 27.92 -15.99 -12.03
CA PHE A 725 28.96 -14.95 -12.09
C PHE A 725 29.19 -14.30 -10.71
N ASN A 726 30.46 -14.10 -10.35
CA ASN A 726 30.94 -13.57 -9.06
C ASN A 726 30.58 -14.41 -7.81
N TYR A 727 30.33 -15.71 -7.99
CA TYR A 727 30.31 -16.66 -6.87
C TYR A 727 31.75 -17.14 -6.62
N ASN A 728 32.15 -17.17 -5.35
CA ASN A 728 33.44 -17.73 -4.95
C ASN A 728 33.34 -19.24 -4.65
N GLU A 729 32.11 -19.73 -4.50
CA GLU A 729 31.77 -21.08 -4.13
C GLU A 729 31.60 -21.98 -5.37
N SER A 730 32.08 -23.22 -5.29
CA SER A 730 31.96 -24.21 -6.37
C SER A 730 30.84 -25.24 -6.17
N GLU A 731 30.35 -25.40 -4.94
CA GLU A 731 29.25 -26.31 -4.60
C GLU A 731 27.88 -25.71 -4.95
N ASP A 732 26.88 -26.56 -5.18
CA ASP A 732 25.51 -26.15 -5.48
C ASP A 732 24.63 -26.05 -4.22
N ILE A 733 23.45 -25.44 -4.38
CA ILE A 733 22.50 -25.24 -3.28
C ILE A 733 22.15 -26.56 -2.55
N PRO A 734 21.78 -27.66 -3.24
CA PRO A 734 21.53 -28.92 -2.54
C PRO A 734 22.73 -29.47 -1.79
N GLY A 735 23.95 -29.36 -2.35
CA GLY A 735 25.18 -29.74 -1.66
C GLY A 735 25.39 -28.92 -0.38
N LYS A 736 25.14 -27.61 -0.42
CA LYS A 736 25.23 -26.73 0.75
C LYS A 736 24.18 -27.04 1.81
N MET A 737 22.94 -27.28 1.42
CA MET A 737 21.89 -27.68 2.37
C MET A 737 22.22 -29.01 3.06
N LEU A 738 22.70 -30.01 2.30
CA LEU A 738 23.17 -31.29 2.85
C LEU A 738 24.37 -31.12 3.79
N SER A 739 25.28 -30.19 3.49
CA SER A 739 26.40 -29.84 4.37
C SER A 739 25.92 -29.29 5.72
N ILE A 740 24.98 -28.34 5.72
CA ILE A 740 24.39 -27.77 6.94
C ILE A 740 23.68 -28.85 7.76
N LEU A 741 22.84 -29.67 7.14
CA LEU A 741 22.12 -30.74 7.83
C LEU A 741 23.07 -31.78 8.43
N ARG A 742 24.18 -32.10 7.74
CA ARG A 742 25.24 -32.97 8.27
C ARG A 742 25.93 -32.33 9.49
N LYS A 743 26.29 -31.05 9.42
CA LYS A 743 26.89 -30.32 10.55
C LYS A 743 25.99 -30.31 11.78
N ALA A 744 24.67 -30.26 11.57
CA ALA A 744 23.66 -30.32 12.63
C ALA A 744 23.33 -31.76 13.10
N GLY A 745 24.00 -32.78 12.55
CA GLY A 745 23.87 -34.17 12.99
C GLY A 745 22.61 -34.89 12.50
N TYR A 746 22.01 -34.49 11.38
CA TYR A 746 20.81 -35.14 10.84
C TYR A 746 21.11 -36.29 9.88
N THR A 747 20.30 -37.35 9.94
CA THR A 747 20.14 -38.30 8.83
C THR A 747 19.13 -37.73 7.85
N VAL A 748 19.53 -37.57 6.58
CA VAL A 748 18.70 -36.91 5.55
C VAL A 748 18.11 -37.93 4.60
N ILE A 749 16.79 -37.87 4.41
CA ILE A 749 16.05 -38.63 3.39
C ILE A 749 15.69 -37.69 2.23
N ILE A 750 16.01 -38.09 1.01
CA ILE A 750 15.52 -37.45 -0.22
C ILE A 750 14.41 -38.34 -0.80
N PRO A 751 13.27 -37.78 -1.23
CA PRO A 751 12.19 -38.58 -1.82
C PRO A 751 12.65 -39.41 -3.02
N GLU A 752 12.20 -40.66 -3.08
CA GLU A 752 12.43 -41.54 -4.23
C GLU A 752 11.93 -40.89 -5.52
N ARG A 753 12.57 -41.21 -6.65
CA ARG A 753 12.20 -40.67 -7.98
C ARG A 753 12.16 -39.13 -8.04
N LYS A 754 12.93 -38.44 -7.19
CA LYS A 754 13.07 -36.97 -7.12
C LYS A 754 13.18 -36.26 -8.47
N GLU A 755 13.78 -36.87 -9.48
CA GLU A 755 13.90 -36.33 -10.83
C GLU A 755 12.54 -36.06 -11.50
N HIS A 756 11.51 -36.81 -11.12
CA HIS A 756 10.14 -36.68 -11.65
C HIS A 756 9.29 -35.65 -10.87
N LEU A 757 9.67 -35.31 -9.64
CA LEU A 757 8.80 -34.61 -8.69
C LEU A 757 8.84 -33.09 -8.87
N CYS A 758 7.70 -32.43 -8.82
CA CYS A 758 7.60 -30.96 -8.88
C CYS A 758 6.49 -30.51 -7.93
N CYS A 759 6.64 -29.35 -7.29
CA CYS A 759 5.58 -28.80 -6.45
C CYS A 759 4.34 -28.36 -7.23
N GLY A 760 4.42 -28.20 -8.56
CA GLY A 760 3.32 -27.74 -9.40
C GLY A 760 3.24 -26.22 -9.59
N MET A 761 3.95 -25.42 -8.77
CA MET A 761 3.88 -23.95 -8.80
C MET A 761 4.15 -23.33 -10.18
N ALA A 762 5.15 -23.81 -10.92
CA ALA A 762 5.48 -23.28 -12.25
C ALA A 762 4.35 -23.48 -13.28
N PHE A 763 3.57 -24.56 -13.14
CA PHE A 763 2.38 -24.81 -13.97
C PHE A 763 1.21 -23.95 -13.49
N ASN A 764 1.00 -23.86 -12.17
CA ASN A 764 -0.08 -23.08 -11.56
C ASN A 764 0.01 -21.60 -11.94
N SER A 765 1.20 -20.98 -11.81
CA SER A 765 1.40 -19.57 -12.12
C SER A 765 1.15 -19.23 -13.60
N LYS A 766 1.30 -20.21 -14.50
CA LYS A 766 1.02 -20.09 -15.94
C LYS A 766 -0.41 -20.50 -16.33
N GLY A 767 -1.27 -20.85 -15.38
CA GLY A 767 -2.65 -21.26 -15.66
C GLY A 767 -2.80 -22.70 -16.16
N PHE A 768 -1.79 -23.56 -16.02
CA PHE A 768 -1.85 -24.99 -16.38
C PHE A 768 -2.34 -25.84 -15.19
N ARG A 769 -3.62 -25.67 -14.82
CA ARG A 769 -4.22 -26.25 -13.60
C ARG A 769 -4.12 -27.78 -13.53
N LYS A 770 -4.42 -28.46 -14.65
CA LYS A 770 -4.38 -29.93 -14.73
C LYS A 770 -2.97 -30.46 -14.45
N GLN A 771 -1.96 -29.83 -15.05
CA GLN A 771 -0.55 -30.23 -14.93
C GLN A 771 0.00 -29.89 -13.55
N ALA A 772 -0.37 -28.73 -12.99
CA ALA A 772 -0.07 -28.38 -11.60
C ALA A 772 -0.60 -29.45 -10.66
N LYS A 773 -1.91 -29.78 -10.74
CA LYS A 773 -2.53 -30.79 -9.87
C LYS A 773 -1.92 -32.17 -10.02
N LYS A 774 -1.56 -32.57 -11.24
CA LYS A 774 -0.84 -33.83 -11.47
C LYS A 774 0.50 -33.86 -10.71
N LYS A 775 1.31 -32.81 -10.83
CA LYS A 775 2.62 -32.74 -10.15
C LYS A 775 2.46 -32.65 -8.63
N GLU A 776 1.46 -31.91 -8.14
CA GLU A 776 1.09 -31.84 -6.72
C GLU A 776 0.79 -33.24 -6.16
N ASN A 777 -0.06 -34.02 -6.83
CA ASN A 777 -0.41 -35.37 -6.39
C ASN A 777 0.81 -36.31 -6.36
N GLU A 778 1.65 -36.29 -7.41
CA GLU A 778 2.88 -37.09 -7.44
C GLU A 778 3.86 -36.72 -6.32
N LEU A 779 4.02 -35.42 -6.04
CA LEU A 779 4.85 -34.95 -4.94
C LEU A 779 4.25 -35.32 -3.57
N ASN A 780 2.93 -35.19 -3.42
CA ASN A 780 2.22 -35.54 -2.19
C ASN A 780 2.47 -36.99 -1.79
N GLU A 781 2.28 -37.92 -2.73
CA GLU A 781 2.50 -39.36 -2.50
C GLU A 781 3.96 -39.65 -2.12
N ALA A 782 4.92 -39.05 -2.84
CA ALA A 782 6.34 -39.23 -2.56
C ALA A 782 6.74 -38.69 -1.18
N LEU A 783 6.21 -37.53 -0.77
CA LEU A 783 6.49 -36.93 0.53
C LEU A 783 5.81 -37.67 1.68
N LEU A 784 4.58 -38.15 1.51
CA LEU A 784 3.93 -39.02 2.51
C LEU A 784 4.75 -40.29 2.74
N LYS A 785 5.24 -40.91 1.67
CA LYS A 785 6.13 -42.07 1.79
C LYS A 785 7.44 -41.73 2.50
N ALA A 786 8.14 -40.69 2.05
CA ALA A 786 9.45 -40.31 2.59
C ALA A 786 9.38 -39.83 4.06
N SER A 787 8.29 -39.18 4.45
CA SER A 787 8.08 -38.63 5.80
C SER A 787 7.40 -39.58 6.78
N ARG A 788 7.11 -40.83 6.37
CA ARG A 788 6.33 -41.81 7.15
C ARG A 788 4.95 -41.23 7.55
N ASN A 789 4.19 -40.79 6.54
CA ASN A 789 2.89 -40.14 6.69
C ASN A 789 2.90 -38.85 7.53
N GLY A 790 3.97 -38.05 7.45
CA GLY A 790 4.09 -36.76 8.13
C GLY A 790 4.72 -36.81 9.53
N GLU A 791 5.22 -37.97 9.95
CA GLU A 791 5.99 -38.13 11.19
C GLU A 791 7.23 -37.21 11.17
N LEU A 792 8.00 -37.27 10.07
CA LEU A 792 9.24 -36.52 9.87
C LEU A 792 8.97 -35.12 9.28
N SER A 793 9.73 -34.14 9.78
CA SER A 793 9.77 -32.79 9.19
C SER A 793 10.34 -32.82 7.77
N ILE A 794 9.78 -31.99 6.89
CA ILE A 794 10.20 -31.83 5.51
C ILE A 794 10.70 -30.40 5.30
N VAL A 795 11.97 -30.25 4.90
CA VAL A 795 12.55 -28.95 4.53
C VAL A 795 12.60 -28.79 3.00
N CYS A 796 12.13 -27.65 2.51
CA CYS A 796 12.13 -27.28 1.09
C CYS A 796 13.08 -26.08 0.87
N ASP A 797 13.96 -26.17 -0.12
CA ASP A 797 15.01 -25.17 -0.38
C ASP A 797 14.57 -23.96 -1.23
N MET A 798 13.27 -23.78 -1.46
CA MET A 798 12.76 -22.64 -2.22
C MET A 798 11.36 -22.23 -1.72
N SER A 799 11.25 -21.01 -1.21
CA SER A 799 10.03 -20.53 -0.55
C SER A 799 8.78 -20.50 -1.43
N PRO A 800 8.84 -20.13 -2.73
CA PRO A 800 7.69 -20.23 -3.62
C PRO A 800 7.18 -21.66 -3.81
N CYS A 801 8.06 -22.65 -3.79
CA CYS A 801 7.65 -24.06 -3.86
C CYS A 801 6.95 -24.46 -2.56
N LEU A 802 7.54 -24.13 -1.40
CA LEU A 802 6.96 -24.46 -0.12
C LEU A 802 5.58 -23.83 0.10
N LEU A 803 5.41 -22.55 -0.20
CA LEU A 803 4.12 -21.88 -0.02
C LEU A 803 3.04 -22.59 -0.83
N HIS A 804 3.32 -22.92 -2.09
CA HIS A 804 2.41 -23.70 -2.93
C HIS A 804 2.14 -25.09 -2.33
N MET A 805 3.16 -25.74 -1.75
CA MET A 805 3.00 -27.04 -1.09
C MET A 805 2.07 -26.94 0.14
N ARG A 806 2.21 -25.92 0.98
CA ARG A 806 1.32 -25.68 2.14
C ARG A 806 -0.14 -25.41 1.72
N GLU A 807 -0.33 -24.78 0.57
CA GLU A 807 -1.63 -24.48 -0.02
C GLU A 807 -2.30 -25.73 -0.66
N THR A 808 -1.53 -26.71 -1.14
CA THR A 808 -2.06 -27.78 -2.04
C THR A 808 -1.86 -29.23 -1.60
N LEU A 809 -0.89 -29.52 -0.74
CA LEU A 809 -0.57 -30.88 -0.30
C LEU A 809 -1.33 -31.27 0.99
N ASP A 810 -1.23 -32.55 1.35
CA ASP A 810 -1.84 -33.15 2.54
C ASP A 810 -1.39 -32.43 3.83
N LYS A 811 -2.35 -32.09 4.68
CA LYS A 811 -2.13 -31.32 5.92
C LYS A 811 -1.32 -32.10 6.98
N ARG A 812 -1.18 -33.42 6.83
CA ARG A 812 -0.31 -34.23 7.70
C ARG A 812 1.18 -33.93 7.49
N LEU A 813 1.57 -33.42 6.32
CA LEU A 813 2.97 -33.12 6.03
C LEU A 813 3.44 -31.90 6.83
N LYS A 814 4.49 -32.08 7.64
CA LYS A 814 5.16 -31.00 8.38
C LYS A 814 6.16 -30.29 7.47
N LEU A 815 5.70 -29.24 6.79
CA LEU A 815 6.44 -28.55 5.73
C LEU A 815 7.11 -27.26 6.24
N TYR A 816 8.43 -27.14 6.08
CA TYR A 816 9.24 -25.99 6.52
C TYR A 816 10.06 -25.36 5.39
N ASP A 817 10.19 -24.02 5.44
CA ASP A 817 11.11 -23.29 4.58
C ASP A 817 12.55 -23.52 5.03
N GLN A 818 13.51 -23.39 4.14
CA GLN A 818 14.93 -23.46 4.52
C GLN A 818 15.26 -22.46 5.65
N VAL A 819 14.76 -21.23 5.59
CA VAL A 819 15.02 -20.21 6.63
C VAL A 819 14.34 -20.58 7.93
N GLU A 820 13.06 -20.96 7.85
CA GLU A 820 12.26 -21.36 9.00
C GLU A 820 12.88 -22.58 9.69
N PHE A 821 13.32 -23.58 8.91
CA PHE A 821 13.94 -24.78 9.43
C PHE A 821 15.29 -24.48 10.08
N ILE A 822 16.12 -23.65 9.44
CA ILE A 822 17.40 -23.22 10.02
C ILE A 822 17.15 -22.48 11.34
N HIS A 823 16.20 -21.56 11.37
CA HIS A 823 15.84 -20.78 12.55
C HIS A 823 15.32 -21.67 13.70
N ASP A 824 14.32 -22.51 13.43
CA ASP A 824 13.57 -23.21 14.46
C ASP A 824 14.26 -24.50 14.95
N PHE A 825 15.10 -25.13 14.12
CA PHE A 825 15.67 -26.45 14.43
C PHE A 825 17.20 -26.47 14.46
N LEU A 826 17.88 -25.57 13.74
CA LEU A 826 19.33 -25.67 13.54
C LEU A 826 20.15 -24.62 14.30
N LEU A 827 19.55 -23.52 14.75
CA LEU A 827 20.28 -22.48 15.50
C LEU A 827 20.96 -23.05 16.75
N ASP A 828 20.30 -23.94 17.48
CA ASP A 828 20.84 -24.55 18.70
C ASP A 828 21.66 -25.82 18.44
N ARG A 829 21.79 -26.25 17.18
CA ARG A 829 22.54 -27.45 16.77
C ARG A 829 23.82 -27.14 16.00
N LEU A 830 24.06 -25.87 15.72
CA LEU A 830 25.20 -25.40 14.94
C LEU A 830 25.95 -24.35 15.73
N GLN A 831 27.27 -24.38 15.64
CA GLN A 831 28.11 -23.30 16.15
C GLN A 831 28.25 -22.23 15.07
N PHE A 832 27.73 -21.02 15.31
CA PHE A 832 27.84 -19.90 14.38
C PHE A 832 29.05 -19.01 14.71
N THR A 833 29.75 -18.56 13.67
CA THR A 833 30.81 -17.56 13.72
C THR A 833 30.49 -16.50 12.66
N PRO A 834 29.99 -15.32 13.06
CA PRO A 834 29.65 -14.25 12.13
C PRO A 834 30.84 -13.90 11.23
N GLN A 835 30.56 -13.78 9.93
CA GLN A 835 31.56 -13.44 8.93
C GLN A 835 31.74 -11.91 8.88
N PRO A 836 32.97 -11.40 8.64
CA PRO A 836 33.26 -9.96 8.57
C PRO A 836 32.80 -9.37 7.23
N VAL A 837 31.49 -9.41 7.00
CA VAL A 837 30.82 -8.96 5.77
C VAL A 837 29.55 -8.21 6.12
N VAL A 838 29.24 -7.20 5.30
CA VAL A 838 27.95 -6.50 5.33
C VAL A 838 27.08 -7.10 4.25
N VAL A 839 25.93 -7.67 4.64
CA VAL A 839 25.07 -8.42 3.71
C VAL A 839 23.74 -7.73 3.52
N ALA A 840 23.25 -7.71 2.27
CA ALA A 840 21.86 -7.33 1.97
C ALA A 840 20.99 -8.58 1.92
N ILE A 841 19.80 -8.58 2.53
CA ILE A 841 18.85 -9.69 2.44
C ILE A 841 17.57 -9.28 1.71
N HIS A 842 17.03 -10.18 0.89
CA HIS A 842 15.72 -10.03 0.29
C HIS A 842 14.77 -11.14 0.72
N THR A 843 13.76 -10.76 1.51
CA THR A 843 12.62 -11.61 1.82
C THR A 843 11.74 -11.77 0.59
N THR A 844 11.61 -13.00 0.11
CA THR A 844 10.78 -13.27 -1.07
C THR A 844 9.30 -13.07 -0.76
N CYS A 845 8.49 -12.72 -1.78
CA CYS A 845 7.05 -12.54 -1.62
C CYS A 845 6.34 -13.74 -0.97
N SER A 846 6.82 -14.96 -1.25
CA SER A 846 6.30 -16.18 -0.62
C SER A 846 6.68 -16.29 0.86
N SER A 847 7.87 -15.83 1.24
CA SER A 847 8.31 -15.79 2.65
C SER A 847 7.52 -14.77 3.45
N THR A 848 7.22 -13.61 2.84
CA THR A 848 6.33 -12.60 3.44
C THR A 848 4.93 -13.12 3.68
N LYS A 849 4.35 -13.84 2.70
CA LYS A 849 3.06 -14.54 2.88
C LYS A 849 3.09 -15.61 3.98
N MET A 850 4.27 -16.08 4.38
CA MET A 850 4.46 -17.06 5.44
C MET A 850 5.01 -16.44 6.74
N HIS A 851 5.11 -15.10 6.81
CA HIS A 851 5.61 -14.36 7.97
C HIS A 851 7.02 -14.76 8.42
N LEU A 852 7.94 -14.94 7.46
CA LEU A 852 9.32 -15.40 7.71
C LEU A 852 10.37 -14.28 7.72
N GLU A 853 9.97 -13.01 7.63
CA GLU A 853 10.86 -11.84 7.63
C GLU A 853 11.82 -11.82 8.81
N GLU A 854 11.27 -11.91 10.04
CA GLU A 854 12.06 -11.85 11.27
C GLU A 854 13.00 -13.06 11.38
N LYS A 855 12.54 -14.25 10.98
CA LYS A 855 13.36 -15.47 10.96
C LYS A 855 14.53 -15.31 9.98
N LEU A 856 14.30 -14.78 8.78
CA LEU A 856 15.37 -14.52 7.80
C LEU A 856 16.39 -13.52 8.34
N HIS A 857 15.91 -12.41 8.91
CA HIS A 857 16.79 -11.40 9.51
C HIS A 857 17.62 -12.00 10.65
N ARG A 858 17.02 -12.78 11.55
CA ARG A 858 17.71 -13.44 12.66
C ARG A 858 18.76 -14.44 12.18
N VAL A 859 18.44 -15.28 11.20
CA VAL A 859 19.40 -16.22 10.60
C VAL A 859 20.56 -15.47 9.96
N ALA A 860 20.31 -14.42 9.18
CA ALA A 860 21.37 -13.62 8.58
C ALA A 860 22.25 -12.92 9.62
N SER A 861 21.65 -12.42 10.71
CA SER A 861 22.36 -11.73 11.80
C SER A 861 23.26 -12.65 12.62
N GLN A 862 22.96 -13.95 12.67
CA GLN A 862 23.87 -14.95 13.26
C GLN A 862 25.09 -15.24 12.37
N CYS A 863 25.00 -14.90 11.07
CA CYS A 863 26.02 -15.29 10.11
C CYS A 863 26.92 -14.14 9.61
N ALA A 864 26.51 -12.89 9.80
CA ALA A 864 27.20 -11.72 9.26
C ALA A 864 27.31 -10.62 10.31
N GLU A 865 28.35 -9.80 10.20
CA GLU A 865 28.59 -8.65 11.08
C GLU A 865 27.46 -7.62 11.02
N LYS A 866 26.93 -7.35 9.83
CA LYS A 866 25.85 -6.38 9.61
C LYS A 866 24.90 -6.85 8.52
N VAL A 867 23.59 -6.71 8.79
CA VAL A 867 22.52 -7.07 7.87
C VAL A 867 21.77 -5.82 7.43
N ILE A 868 21.58 -5.68 6.13
CA ILE A 868 20.82 -4.60 5.49
C ILE A 868 19.60 -5.21 4.84
N VAL A 869 18.44 -4.62 5.08
CA VAL A 869 17.19 -5.00 4.40
C VAL A 869 16.85 -3.85 3.45
N PRO A 870 17.06 -3.99 2.13
CA PRO A 870 16.75 -2.94 1.18
C PRO A 870 15.27 -2.53 1.27
N GLU A 871 15.05 -1.27 1.57
CA GLU A 871 13.71 -0.72 1.74
C GLU A 871 12.99 -0.61 0.39
N ASN A 872 11.66 -0.65 0.40
CA ASN A 872 10.78 -0.50 -0.78
C ASN A 872 10.94 -1.60 -1.86
N VAL A 873 11.61 -2.72 -1.56
CA VAL A 873 11.73 -3.89 -2.43
C VAL A 873 10.90 -5.05 -1.89
N GLY A 874 9.62 -5.09 -2.26
CA GLY A 874 8.71 -6.17 -1.83
C GLY A 874 8.79 -7.44 -2.71
N CYS A 875 8.57 -7.31 -4.01
CA CYS A 875 8.66 -8.41 -4.97
C CYS A 875 9.86 -8.21 -5.90
N CYS A 876 10.60 -9.27 -6.21
CA CYS A 876 11.70 -9.22 -7.18
C CYS A 876 11.23 -9.09 -8.64
N GLY A 877 9.93 -9.20 -8.93
CA GLY A 877 9.37 -9.09 -10.29
C GLY A 877 9.72 -10.25 -11.24
N TRP A 878 10.51 -11.24 -10.80
CA TRP A 878 10.99 -12.32 -11.66
C TRP A 878 9.93 -13.38 -11.99
N ALA A 879 9.05 -13.70 -11.03
CA ALA A 879 7.86 -14.54 -11.22
C ALA A 879 8.06 -15.84 -12.03
N GLY A 880 8.95 -16.72 -11.55
CA GLY A 880 9.24 -17.99 -12.22
C GLY A 880 10.21 -17.81 -13.39
N ASP A 881 9.72 -17.93 -14.62
CA ASP A 881 10.52 -17.69 -15.83
C ASP A 881 10.20 -16.36 -16.51
N ARG A 882 9.22 -15.59 -16.00
CA ARG A 882 8.84 -14.30 -16.58
C ARG A 882 9.99 -13.30 -16.65
N GLY A 883 10.91 -13.29 -15.68
CA GLY A 883 12.09 -12.43 -15.71
C GLY A 883 13.00 -12.65 -16.92
N PHE A 884 12.96 -13.83 -17.55
CA PHE A 884 13.67 -14.09 -18.81
C PHE A 884 12.94 -13.50 -20.04
N PHE A 885 11.63 -13.30 -19.97
CA PHE A 885 10.79 -12.90 -21.11
C PHE A 885 10.24 -11.47 -21.01
N TYR A 886 10.23 -10.91 -19.80
CA TYR A 886 9.77 -9.56 -19.47
C TYR A 886 10.74 -8.93 -18.44
N PRO A 887 12.03 -8.80 -18.76
CA PRO A 887 13.04 -8.24 -17.84
C PRO A 887 12.68 -6.83 -17.37
N GLU A 888 11.89 -6.08 -18.15
CA GLU A 888 11.36 -4.77 -17.77
C GLU A 888 10.52 -4.80 -16.48
N LEU A 889 9.81 -5.90 -16.19
CA LEU A 889 9.07 -6.07 -14.93
C LEU A 889 10.01 -6.19 -13.74
N ASN A 890 11.09 -6.96 -13.90
CA ASN A 890 12.12 -7.10 -12.89
C ASN A 890 12.83 -5.77 -12.62
N ASN A 891 13.17 -5.02 -13.69
CA ASN A 891 13.78 -3.69 -13.57
C ASN A 891 12.83 -2.70 -12.87
N SER A 892 11.53 -2.75 -13.19
CA SER A 892 10.52 -1.89 -12.54
C SER A 892 10.41 -2.17 -11.05
N ALA A 893 10.39 -3.45 -10.68
CA ALA A 893 10.27 -3.90 -9.30
C ALA A 893 11.52 -3.59 -8.44
N LEU A 894 12.69 -3.65 -9.05
CA LEU A 894 13.99 -3.49 -8.38
C LEU A 894 14.67 -2.15 -8.63
N ALA A 895 13.99 -1.18 -9.25
CA ALA A 895 14.51 0.17 -9.46
C ALA A 895 15.14 0.81 -8.20
N PRO A 896 14.54 0.71 -6.98
CA PRO A 896 15.14 1.30 -5.77
C PRO A 896 16.24 0.44 -5.13
N LEU A 897 16.49 -0.78 -5.61
CA LEU A 897 17.35 -1.76 -4.93
C LEU A 897 18.79 -1.27 -4.78
N LYS A 898 19.35 -0.67 -5.83
CA LYS A 898 20.76 -0.24 -5.86
C LYS A 898 21.09 0.79 -4.78
N GLU A 899 20.18 1.72 -4.52
CA GLU A 899 20.32 2.69 -3.42
C GLU A 899 20.07 2.02 -2.07
N GLY A 900 19.11 1.09 -2.01
CA GLY A 900 18.73 0.37 -0.79
C GLY A 900 19.78 -0.59 -0.24
N ILE A 901 20.73 -1.08 -1.04
CA ILE A 901 21.80 -1.98 -0.56
C ILE A 901 22.90 -1.26 0.25
N ARG A 902 23.01 0.07 0.15
CA ARG A 902 24.01 0.89 0.85
C ARG A 902 25.44 0.34 0.70
N ASP A 903 26.07 -0.05 1.81
CA ASP A 903 27.43 -0.57 1.92
C ASP A 903 27.53 -2.11 1.85
N ALA A 904 26.44 -2.81 1.54
CA ALA A 904 26.47 -4.27 1.42
C ALA A 904 27.42 -4.76 0.31
N THR A 905 28.26 -5.74 0.64
CA THR A 905 29.22 -6.35 -0.29
C THR A 905 28.66 -7.60 -0.98
N GLU A 906 27.69 -8.27 -0.35
CA GLU A 906 27.04 -9.48 -0.87
C GLU A 906 25.53 -9.47 -0.56
N GLY A 907 24.74 -10.13 -1.40
CA GLY A 907 23.29 -10.25 -1.23
C GLY A 907 22.84 -11.68 -0.98
N TYR A 908 21.76 -11.88 -0.22
CA TYR A 908 21.16 -13.19 0.02
C TYR A 908 19.64 -13.20 -0.11
N SER A 909 19.09 -14.31 -0.61
CA SER A 909 17.66 -14.58 -0.69
C SER A 909 17.39 -16.08 -0.52
N ASN A 910 16.13 -16.49 -0.58
CA ASN A 910 15.70 -17.88 -0.45
C ASN A 910 14.91 -18.38 -1.67
N SER A 911 15.17 -17.77 -2.83
CA SER A 911 14.59 -18.16 -4.13
C SER A 911 15.60 -17.97 -5.25
N ARG A 912 15.94 -19.10 -5.91
CA ARG A 912 16.94 -19.12 -6.99
C ARG A 912 16.64 -18.17 -8.14
N THR A 913 15.36 -17.92 -8.42
CA THR A 913 14.96 -17.02 -9.51
C THR A 913 15.01 -15.54 -9.09
N CYS A 914 14.71 -15.21 -7.84
CA CYS A 914 14.91 -13.85 -7.34
C CYS A 914 16.39 -13.49 -7.25
N GLU A 915 17.26 -14.44 -6.87
CA GLU A 915 18.72 -14.24 -6.86
C GLU A 915 19.27 -13.71 -8.19
N ILE A 916 18.73 -14.18 -9.33
CA ILE A 916 19.09 -13.71 -10.67
C ILE A 916 18.72 -12.23 -10.84
N GLY A 917 17.44 -11.90 -10.61
CA GLY A 917 16.91 -10.55 -10.79
C GLY A 917 17.55 -9.52 -9.87
N LEU A 918 17.79 -9.90 -8.60
CA LEU A 918 18.45 -9.07 -7.60
C LEU A 918 19.91 -8.81 -8.00
N SER A 919 20.63 -9.82 -8.49
CA SER A 919 22.02 -9.64 -8.94
C SER A 919 22.11 -8.67 -10.13
N ILE A 920 21.15 -8.75 -11.07
CA ILE A 920 21.10 -7.86 -12.25
C ILE A 920 20.93 -6.39 -11.85
N ASN A 921 20.13 -6.11 -10.82
CA ASN A 921 19.71 -4.74 -10.49
C ASN A 921 20.44 -4.11 -9.29
N SER A 922 21.18 -4.89 -8.50
CA SER A 922 21.89 -4.38 -7.32
C SER A 922 23.34 -3.98 -7.58
N GLY A 923 24.00 -4.61 -8.55
CA GLY A 923 25.46 -4.46 -8.75
C GLY A 923 26.32 -5.38 -7.87
N ILE A 924 25.70 -6.17 -6.98
CA ILE A 924 26.37 -7.21 -6.17
C ILE A 924 25.76 -8.59 -6.45
N ALA A 925 26.47 -9.67 -6.11
CA ALA A 925 25.95 -11.01 -6.28
C ALA A 925 24.91 -11.34 -5.19
N TYR A 926 23.71 -11.75 -5.58
CA TYR A 926 22.73 -12.36 -4.68
C TYR A 926 22.82 -13.89 -4.74
N LYS A 927 22.90 -14.53 -3.56
CA LYS A 927 23.07 -15.97 -3.37
C LYS A 927 21.92 -16.55 -2.52
N SER A 928 21.78 -17.87 -2.50
CA SER A 928 20.91 -18.51 -1.50
C SER A 928 21.51 -18.31 -0.10
N ILE A 929 20.66 -18.01 0.88
CA ILE A 929 21.04 -17.83 2.29
C ILE A 929 21.80 -19.04 2.86
N VAL A 930 21.60 -20.24 2.31
CA VAL A 930 22.32 -21.45 2.73
C VAL A 930 23.82 -21.35 2.48
N TYR A 931 24.29 -20.55 1.51
CA TYR A 931 25.73 -20.33 1.34
C TYR A 931 26.32 -19.58 2.52
N LEU A 932 25.62 -18.56 3.02
CA LEU A 932 26.04 -17.78 4.17
C LEU A 932 26.02 -18.62 5.44
N VAL A 933 24.92 -19.36 5.66
CA VAL A 933 24.76 -20.25 6.82
C VAL A 933 25.83 -21.33 6.82
N ASP A 934 26.08 -22.00 5.69
CA ASP A 934 27.13 -23.02 5.62
C ASP A 934 28.53 -22.44 5.86
N LYS A 935 28.82 -21.24 5.35
CA LYS A 935 30.10 -20.55 5.57
C LYS A 935 30.29 -20.15 7.03
N ALA A 936 29.24 -19.67 7.68
CA ALA A 936 29.27 -19.17 9.04
C ALA A 936 29.07 -20.23 10.13
N SER A 937 28.76 -21.48 9.78
CA SER A 937 28.46 -22.53 10.75
C SER A 937 29.42 -23.71 10.70
N ALA A 938 29.69 -24.26 11.89
CA ALA A 938 30.38 -25.51 12.13
C ALA A 938 29.49 -26.46 12.96
N ARG A 939 29.91 -27.73 13.06
CA ARG A 939 29.30 -28.69 13.99
C ARG A 939 29.50 -28.18 15.42
N LEU A 940 28.45 -28.25 16.24
CA LEU A 940 28.56 -27.95 17.67
C LEU A 940 29.56 -28.92 18.31
N GLN A 941 30.61 -28.41 18.96
CA GLN A 941 31.52 -29.25 19.73
C GLN A 941 30.78 -29.70 21.00
N GLU A 942 30.73 -31.01 21.25
CA GLU A 942 30.24 -31.54 22.53
C GLU A 942 31.21 -31.07 23.63
N GLY A 943 30.71 -30.24 24.54
CA GLY A 943 31.44 -29.77 25.72
C GLY A 943 31.42 -30.79 26.85
#